data_AF-A0A9E1MV33-F1
#
_entry.id   AF-A0A9E1MV33-F1
#
_cell.length_a   1.000
_cell.length_b   1.000
_cell.length_c   1.000
_cell.angle_alpha   90.00
_cell.angle_beta   90.00
_cell.angle_gamma   90.00
#
_symmetry.space_group_name_H-M   'P 1'
#
loop_
_entity.id
_entity.type
_entity.pdbx_description
1 polymer ?
#
loop_
_entity_poly.entity_id
_entity_poly.type
_entity_poly.pdbx_seq_one_letter_code
_entity_poly.pdbx_strand_id
1 'polypeptide(L)'
;MSIQQVDTVLHGAGLDFDDIAPDLNSKLTVLNIQRTCVHDGPGLRTTVFFRGCPMSCSWCQNPETQRFVSTSGADGQSIGEMMDVIKKDREYYVNTHGGVTLSGGEPLAQKTSTLVRFLEELKSEKLHVAVETAGDVPWRVFEACLPYVDLFLFDLKVVGDEARHQELTGRKLRRVHENLHHLLDANSNVRFRMCIVPGFNDSRANLEALAAKLIAIGHPSIELMRYYNLHEQKAQRLNLPQAPLHISVERSVEALDHAAFVLRNLGIEVEVTSTEAGGNRAKFTERVQRLKKDIRESGYHVCIESAELKTAYHKKNGFTEPLAVQRADLLRYLLNNKSVIVYPDELLVGNFTSKRVGGSVWVEYFGTAMVINLWNIDRQQPVGFQCSKADKVRFYKDLAPFWAKNGLIARTFPKPTELAMFMARTLEKKAGFNNNLAGIAHYIVNTERLLHLGTRGIANEVKAKIEEKGASEFYDGVLIALTALEEYAVRFANHLHVLAANESDPARKAELLHMAQVCSNVPKNPARTFHEAIQAILFLQIGLCTESFENAISLGRLDQALYPYYKADVKAGRINYERAKELVACLVLKIDELIFLNDGDVAFELGKMFESLSPVETVTVGGFDGEGKDCTNDVSYMVLDVCELRPIGVNMAARIHRDSPPEYVERIAEVYLNGSPMPALYNDEVYVDALRNEYTTTSLKDARNYSIVGCVEPVASDDHFANTDSANVNVVLPFLQALQGDTKPLWRVGSLGQFDQMVIEGMRSRVVRGRVRRKLRVRDRASRVLARLRKLPPSRRFRKNASWRNMALVTYNPPYCMDQLMDRFKERLFEVVRDVLADQQRIEMTLAKYLTTPLASSLYPGCVESGKDVYEGGATINTSGIQAVGVTDVADSLMAIEDVVFKKKLYSIDEVLRAMDADFEGDYNQEIHQHLLDAPKFGNDDSEEAHHWVNRVLQLWVDALRDTDHPSRDGKYVAGYYGLNANMVYGRRTPSLPSGRLIGVPLANSIGPHYGMQMVDLTSALNSVAKVDFGKYAPNGTTVTSTIDTGLFPGESGIKNLAGLIKGYFNQGGMQFQPNLVNRELLLDAYRNPGKHRDLVVRIAGYCAYFDDLSDELKREIIDRSYYTF
;
A
#
# COMPACT_ATOMS: atom_id res chain seq x y z
N MET A 1 46.78 19.04 17.51
CA MET A 1 47.37 20.39 17.57
C MET A 1 47.17 20.92 18.98
N SER A 2 48.18 21.58 19.56
CA SER A 2 48.19 22.00 20.97
C SER A 2 47.24 23.17 21.24
N ILE A 3 46.85 23.30 22.52
CA ILE A 3 45.90 24.26 23.11
C ILE A 3 46.17 25.74 22.76
N GLN A 4 47.37 26.10 22.27
CA GLN A 4 47.69 27.47 21.87
C GLN A 4 47.31 27.84 20.43
N GLN A 5 46.92 26.89 19.58
CA GLN A 5 46.49 27.20 18.20
C GLN A 5 44.98 27.48 18.07
N VAL A 6 44.18 27.25 19.11
CA VAL A 6 42.73 27.49 19.07
C VAL A 6 42.42 28.98 19.26
N ASP A 7 43.18 29.69 20.09
CA ASP A 7 43.04 31.15 20.23
C ASP A 7 43.60 31.90 19.01
N THR A 8 44.62 31.36 18.33
CA THR A 8 45.13 31.97 17.08
C THR A 8 44.22 31.70 15.88
N VAL A 9 43.43 30.64 15.87
CA VAL A 9 42.39 30.43 14.82
C VAL A 9 41.18 31.32 15.07
N LEU A 10 40.87 31.64 16.33
CA LEU A 10 39.82 32.62 16.68
C LEU A 10 40.25 34.09 16.51
N HIS A 11 41.56 34.38 16.47
CA HIS A 11 42.10 35.72 16.23
C HIS A 11 42.79 35.90 14.86
N GLY A 12 42.95 34.84 14.07
CA GLY A 12 43.60 34.86 12.75
C GLY A 12 42.64 34.76 11.55
N ALA A 13 41.35 34.55 11.78
CA ALA A 13 40.31 34.75 10.78
C ALA A 13 39.68 36.12 11.03
N GLY A 14 39.92 37.08 10.15
CA GLY A 14 39.38 38.43 10.24
C GLY A 14 37.91 38.43 10.64
N LEU A 15 37.67 38.82 11.90
CA LEU A 15 36.41 39.39 12.37
C LEU A 15 36.49 40.93 12.21
N ASP A 16 37.17 41.38 11.16
CA ASP A 16 37.07 42.74 10.66
C ASP A 16 36.00 42.76 9.58
N PHE A 17 35.24 43.86 9.59
CA PHE A 17 34.18 44.20 8.66
C PHE A 17 34.63 43.99 7.21
N ASP A 18 34.10 42.98 6.52
CA ASP A 18 34.09 42.95 5.06
C ASP A 18 32.85 43.71 4.56
N ASP A 19 33.09 44.69 3.71
CA ASP A 19 32.20 45.74 3.17
C ASP A 19 30.99 45.27 2.33
N ILE A 20 30.56 44.01 2.44
CA ILE A 20 29.44 43.46 1.67
C ILE A 20 28.46 42.77 2.62
N ALA A 21 27.24 43.30 2.69
CA ALA A 21 26.15 42.67 3.43
C ALA A 21 25.92 41.24 2.91
N PRO A 22 25.81 40.23 3.80
CA PRO A 22 25.61 38.85 3.38
C PRO A 22 24.32 38.72 2.56
N ASP A 23 24.42 38.03 1.43
CA ASP A 23 23.34 37.75 0.49
C ASP A 23 23.05 36.24 0.41
N LEU A 24 22.18 35.82 -0.51
CA LEU A 24 21.84 34.40 -0.69
C LEU A 24 23.01 33.54 -1.18
N ASN A 25 24.05 34.13 -1.76
CA ASN A 25 25.25 33.42 -2.21
C ASN A 25 26.27 33.21 -1.08
N SER A 26 26.08 33.88 0.05
CA SER A 26 26.93 33.72 1.23
C SER A 26 26.84 32.28 1.76
N LYS A 27 27.99 31.72 2.15
CA LYS A 27 28.10 30.29 2.49
C LYS A 27 28.25 30.05 3.98
N LEU A 28 27.62 28.99 4.47
CA LEU A 28 27.85 28.41 5.80
C LEU A 28 28.53 27.05 5.66
N THR A 29 29.30 26.64 6.66
CA THR A 29 30.01 25.35 6.64
C THR A 29 29.07 24.21 7.06
N VAL A 30 28.27 23.77 6.10
CA VAL A 30 27.29 22.67 6.26
C VAL A 30 27.95 21.33 5.94
N LEU A 31 27.75 20.33 6.80
CA LEU A 31 28.09 18.93 6.57
C LEU A 31 27.02 18.23 5.73
N ASN A 32 25.75 18.38 6.13
CA ASN A 32 24.61 17.70 5.54
C ASN A 32 23.31 18.45 5.88
N ILE A 33 22.28 18.28 5.06
CA ILE A 33 20.90 18.67 5.37
C ILE A 33 20.07 17.39 5.42
N GLN A 34 19.49 17.08 6.56
CA GLN A 34 18.61 15.93 6.76
C GLN A 34 17.16 16.40 6.80
N ARG A 35 16.30 15.76 6.01
CA ARG A 35 14.85 16.03 5.96
C ARG A 35 14.11 14.92 6.72
N THR A 36 12.83 15.13 7.01
CA THR A 36 11.98 14.18 7.79
C THR A 36 12.51 13.88 9.22
N CYS A 37 13.12 14.85 9.90
CA CYS A 37 13.60 14.68 11.28
C CYS A 37 12.46 14.90 12.31
N VAL A 38 12.46 14.15 13.42
CA VAL A 38 11.44 14.32 14.51
C VAL A 38 12.01 14.50 15.92
N HIS A 39 13.33 14.30 16.10
CA HIS A 39 13.95 14.27 17.43
C HIS A 39 14.54 15.62 17.86
N ASP A 40 14.79 16.54 16.93
CA ASP A 40 15.48 17.79 17.22
C ASP A 40 14.52 18.99 17.31
N GLY A 41 13.42 18.81 18.02
CA GLY A 41 12.41 19.85 18.26
C GLY A 41 10.98 19.41 17.94
N PRO A 42 9.99 20.30 18.06
CA PRO A 42 8.60 19.97 17.77
C PRO A 42 8.36 19.77 16.27
N GLY A 43 7.40 18.91 15.93
CA GLY A 43 6.96 18.67 14.56
C GLY A 43 7.95 17.90 13.68
N LEU A 44 7.64 17.81 12.39
CA LEU A 44 8.58 17.37 11.36
C LEU A 44 9.58 18.50 11.06
N ARG A 45 10.86 18.16 10.93
CA ARG A 45 11.92 19.16 10.78
C ARG A 45 12.90 18.83 9.68
N THR A 46 13.51 19.87 9.13
CA THR A 46 14.76 19.75 8.39
C THR A 46 15.90 20.17 9.29
N THR A 47 16.85 19.27 9.52
CA THR A 47 18.03 19.51 10.33
C THR A 47 19.23 19.85 9.44
N VAL A 48 19.76 21.07 9.60
CA VAL A 48 21.00 21.51 8.95
C VAL A 48 22.16 21.19 9.89
N PHE A 49 22.99 20.22 9.50
CA PHE A 49 24.17 19.80 10.26
C PHE A 49 25.38 20.65 9.89
N PHE A 50 25.92 21.40 10.83
CA PHE A 50 27.10 22.24 10.65
C PHE A 50 28.40 21.51 10.99
N ARG A 51 29.50 22.07 10.50
CA ARG A 51 30.87 21.72 10.87
C ARG A 51 31.48 22.81 11.75
N GLY A 52 32.45 22.40 12.57
CA GLY A 52 33.13 23.21 13.56
C GLY A 52 32.45 23.11 14.93
N CYS A 53 33.12 22.47 15.90
CA CYS A 53 32.69 22.44 17.29
C CYS A 53 33.84 22.91 18.18
N PRO A 54 33.62 23.81 19.15
CA PRO A 54 34.65 24.14 20.12
C PRO A 54 34.98 22.93 21.01
N MET A 55 34.03 22.04 21.29
CA MET A 55 34.23 20.85 22.12
C MET A 55 34.79 19.67 21.33
N SER A 56 35.57 18.83 22.01
CA SER A 56 36.13 17.56 21.50
C SER A 56 35.68 16.39 22.38
N CYS A 57 34.37 16.20 22.51
CA CYS A 57 33.77 15.18 23.37
C CYS A 57 34.30 13.78 23.02
N SER A 58 34.74 13.01 24.02
CA SER A 58 35.31 11.67 23.81
C SER A 58 34.31 10.64 23.28
N TRP A 59 33.00 10.91 23.41
CA TRP A 59 31.89 10.09 22.91
C TRP A 59 31.11 10.74 21.76
N CYS A 60 31.65 11.77 21.10
CA CYS A 60 30.90 12.50 20.06
C CYS A 60 30.34 11.54 18.99
N GLN A 61 29.02 11.56 18.75
CA GLN A 61 28.41 10.70 17.72
C GLN A 61 28.65 11.19 16.29
N ASN A 62 29.16 12.43 16.15
CA ASN A 62 29.44 13.11 14.88
C ASN A 62 30.86 13.71 14.88
N PRO A 63 31.93 12.91 15.09
CA PRO A 63 33.28 13.42 15.21
C PRO A 63 33.77 14.17 13.95
N GLU A 64 33.21 13.86 12.78
CA GLU A 64 33.41 14.57 11.51
C GLU A 64 33.00 16.05 11.55
N THR A 65 32.12 16.44 12.47
CA THR A 65 31.66 17.82 12.64
C THR A 65 32.61 18.67 13.49
N GLN A 66 33.61 18.10 14.17
CA GLN A 66 34.45 18.88 15.08
C GLN A 66 35.37 19.89 14.36
N ARG A 67 35.74 19.61 13.10
CA ARG A 67 36.61 20.47 12.29
C ARG A 67 35.80 21.35 11.33
N PHE A 68 36.20 22.61 11.18
CA PHE A 68 35.58 23.58 10.25
C PHE A 68 35.93 23.34 8.77
N VAL A 69 36.98 22.59 8.46
CA VAL A 69 37.44 22.37 7.07
C VAL A 69 37.19 20.93 6.66
N SER A 70 36.67 20.70 5.45
CA SER A 70 36.51 19.35 4.91
C SER A 70 37.86 18.75 4.50
N THR A 71 38.02 17.43 4.58
CA THR A 71 39.23 16.77 4.07
C THR A 71 39.25 16.65 2.54
N SER A 72 38.15 16.99 1.87
CA SER A 72 37.90 16.82 0.43
C SER A 72 37.81 18.12 -0.38
N GLY A 73 37.92 19.30 0.26
CA GLY A 73 38.06 20.59 -0.42
C GLY A 73 36.77 21.26 -0.94
N ALA A 74 35.59 20.72 -0.65
CA ALA A 74 34.31 21.38 -0.96
C ALA A 74 33.84 22.17 0.27
N ASP A 75 34.08 23.49 0.29
CA ASP A 75 33.79 24.30 1.47
C ASP A 75 32.51 25.14 1.30
N GLY A 76 31.49 24.74 2.06
CA GLY A 76 30.29 25.50 2.39
C GLY A 76 29.15 25.47 1.36
N GLN A 77 27.92 25.55 1.87
CA GLN A 77 26.67 25.61 1.10
C GLN A 77 26.08 27.02 1.19
N SER A 78 25.57 27.54 0.08
CA SER A 78 24.98 28.88 0.05
C SER A 78 23.62 28.92 0.75
N ILE A 79 23.24 30.09 1.27
CA ILE A 79 21.93 30.30 1.89
C ILE A 79 20.80 29.97 0.91
N GLY A 80 20.93 30.38 -0.37
CA GLY A 80 19.96 30.06 -1.42
C GLY A 80 19.74 28.56 -1.57
N GLU A 81 20.81 27.79 -1.75
CA GLU A 81 20.73 26.32 -1.90
C GLU A 81 20.11 25.65 -0.66
N MET A 82 20.43 26.12 0.54
CA MET A 82 19.81 25.61 1.77
C MET A 82 18.31 25.91 1.81
N MET A 83 17.92 27.14 1.47
CA MET A 83 16.51 27.56 1.46
C MET A 83 15.70 26.80 0.40
N ASP A 84 16.27 26.52 -0.76
CA ASP A 84 15.62 25.74 -1.82
C ASP A 84 15.27 24.33 -1.34
N VAL A 85 16.17 23.67 -0.59
CA VAL A 85 15.90 22.37 0.02
C VAL A 85 14.85 22.49 1.13
N ILE A 86 15.00 23.46 2.04
CA ILE A 86 14.12 23.64 3.21
C ILE A 86 12.67 23.91 2.79
N LYS A 87 12.46 24.72 1.75
CA LYS A 87 11.13 25.14 1.29
C LYS A 87 10.29 24.01 0.71
N LYS A 88 10.91 22.92 0.26
CA LYS A 88 10.21 21.75 -0.29
C LYS A 88 9.30 21.07 0.73
N ASP A 89 9.61 21.17 2.01
CA ASP A 89 8.87 20.48 3.09
C ASP A 89 7.93 21.41 3.86
N ARG A 90 7.67 22.61 3.32
CA ARG A 90 6.86 23.64 3.98
C ARG A 90 5.50 23.13 4.45
N GLU A 91 4.79 22.39 3.61
CA GLU A 91 3.47 21.85 3.96
C GLU A 91 3.53 20.87 5.13
N TYR A 92 4.62 20.11 5.28
CA TYR A 92 4.81 19.23 6.42
C TYR A 92 5.07 20.02 7.71
N TYR A 93 5.88 21.09 7.64
CA TYR A 93 6.12 21.95 8.81
C TYR A 93 4.84 22.59 9.32
N VAL A 94 4.01 23.14 8.41
CA VAL A 94 2.75 23.80 8.76
C VAL A 94 1.80 22.84 9.48
N ASN A 95 1.66 21.61 8.97
CA ASN A 95 0.73 20.62 9.53
C ASN A 95 1.23 19.97 10.83
N THR A 96 2.52 20.06 11.14
CA THR A 96 3.11 19.45 12.35
C THR A 96 3.60 20.46 13.38
N HIS A 97 3.47 21.76 13.11
CA HIS A 97 4.13 22.84 13.87
C HIS A 97 5.66 22.64 13.94
N GLY A 98 6.20 22.15 12.82
CA GLY A 98 7.60 21.83 12.60
C GLY A 98 8.43 23.01 12.08
N GLY A 99 9.61 22.73 11.54
CA GLY A 99 10.46 23.76 10.94
C GLY A 99 11.92 23.32 10.75
N VAL A 100 12.87 24.20 11.06
CA VAL A 100 14.29 23.95 10.82
C VAL A 100 15.06 23.84 12.12
N THR A 101 15.92 22.84 12.24
CA THR A 101 16.87 22.71 13.36
C THR A 101 18.28 22.95 12.86
N LEU A 102 18.99 23.86 13.52
CA LEU A 102 20.41 24.03 13.34
C LEU A 102 21.10 23.11 14.36
N SER A 103 21.85 22.12 13.87
CA SER A 103 22.51 21.08 14.66
C SER A 103 23.87 20.74 14.06
N GLY A 104 24.60 19.77 14.61
CA GLY A 104 25.92 19.36 14.14
C GLY A 104 27.02 20.38 14.49
N GLY A 105 28.16 19.89 14.94
CA GLY A 105 29.22 20.78 15.43
C GLY A 105 28.70 21.69 16.56
N GLU A 106 28.99 22.99 16.46
CA GLU A 106 28.33 24.05 17.21
C GLU A 106 27.78 25.07 16.20
N PRO A 107 26.46 25.09 15.94
CA PRO A 107 25.85 25.96 14.93
C PRO A 107 26.13 27.44 15.16
N LEU A 108 26.22 27.88 16.42
CA LEU A 108 26.52 29.26 16.77
C LEU A 108 28.00 29.62 16.62
N ALA A 109 28.86 28.70 16.17
CA ALA A 109 30.27 28.97 15.89
C ALA A 109 30.52 29.39 14.42
N GLN A 110 29.48 29.43 13.57
CA GLN A 110 29.58 29.91 12.19
C GLN A 110 29.80 31.44 12.12
N LYS A 111 30.11 31.97 10.93
CA LYS A 111 30.23 33.43 10.70
C LYS A 111 28.92 34.12 11.05
N THR A 112 28.93 34.94 12.11
CA THR A 112 27.71 35.50 12.73
C THR A 112 26.82 36.27 11.77
N SER A 113 27.37 37.14 10.92
CA SER A 113 26.56 37.93 9.97
C SER A 113 25.85 37.05 8.95
N THR A 114 26.53 36.01 8.43
CA THR A 114 25.94 35.05 7.48
C THR A 114 24.91 34.15 8.17
N LEU A 115 25.16 33.72 9.41
CA LEU A 115 24.22 32.94 10.20
C LEU A 115 22.94 33.73 10.49
N VAL A 116 23.06 34.98 10.92
CA VAL A 116 21.90 35.88 11.14
C VAL A 116 21.11 36.05 9.85
N ARG A 117 21.80 36.26 8.71
CA ARG A 117 21.11 36.35 7.41
C ARG A 117 20.31 35.08 7.09
N PHE A 118 20.87 33.89 7.34
CA PHE A 118 20.14 32.64 7.15
C PHE A 118 18.92 32.53 8.07
N LEU A 119 19.06 32.91 9.34
CA LEU A 119 17.96 32.93 10.30
C LEU A 119 16.84 33.91 9.89
N GLU A 120 17.20 35.08 9.33
CA GLU A 120 16.23 36.02 8.75
C GLU A 120 15.41 35.40 7.61
N GLU A 121 16.05 34.64 6.73
CA GLU A 121 15.36 33.94 5.65
C GLU A 121 14.40 32.85 6.17
N LEU A 122 14.80 32.10 7.20
CA LEU A 122 13.91 31.13 7.83
C LEU A 122 12.68 31.81 8.46
N LYS A 123 12.88 32.98 9.06
CA LYS A 123 11.80 33.75 9.70
C LYS A 123 10.89 34.46 8.71
N SER A 124 11.41 34.90 7.56
CA SER A 124 10.59 35.48 6.49
C SER A 124 9.57 34.46 5.96
N GLU A 125 9.95 33.17 5.95
CA GLU A 125 9.09 32.03 5.60
C GLU A 125 8.19 31.55 6.75
N LYS A 126 8.23 32.21 7.92
CA LYS A 126 7.48 31.88 9.14
C LYS A 126 7.77 30.47 9.68
N LEU A 127 9.01 30.00 9.53
CA LEU A 127 9.42 28.68 10.02
C LEU A 127 9.81 28.73 11.50
N HIS A 128 9.48 27.67 12.24
CA HIS A 128 9.99 27.48 13.60
C HIS A 128 11.48 27.13 13.53
N VAL A 129 12.31 27.89 14.24
CA VAL A 129 13.76 27.70 14.29
C VAL A 129 14.16 27.16 15.65
N ALA A 130 14.73 25.96 15.64
CA ALA A 130 15.39 25.37 16.81
C ALA A 130 16.91 25.40 16.62
N VAL A 131 17.66 25.67 17.69
CA VAL A 131 19.12 25.63 17.67
C VAL A 131 19.61 24.69 18.76
N GLU A 132 20.30 23.62 18.36
CA GLU A 132 21.11 22.82 19.28
C GLU A 132 22.39 23.58 19.61
N THR A 133 22.71 23.68 20.90
CA THR A 133 23.97 24.28 21.34
C THR A 133 24.44 23.67 22.66
N ALA A 134 25.75 23.60 22.84
CA ALA A 134 26.37 23.28 24.14
C ALA A 134 26.77 24.56 24.90
N GLY A 135 26.50 25.75 24.34
CA GLY A 135 26.68 27.03 25.01
C GLY A 135 28.11 27.57 25.05
N ASP A 136 29.10 26.97 24.39
CA ASP A 136 30.52 27.39 24.45
C ASP A 136 30.93 28.34 23.30
N VAL A 137 30.16 29.41 23.09
CA VAL A 137 30.45 30.47 22.10
C VAL A 137 30.39 31.87 22.74
N PRO A 138 31.01 32.92 22.16
CA PRO A 138 30.89 34.28 22.72
C PRO A 138 29.43 34.77 22.78
N TRP A 139 29.01 35.38 23.91
CA TRP A 139 27.64 35.86 24.12
C TRP A 139 27.09 36.75 23.00
N ARG A 140 27.93 37.61 22.40
CA ARG A 140 27.54 38.46 21.26
C ARG A 140 26.89 37.70 20.09
N VAL A 141 27.21 36.42 19.93
CA VAL A 141 26.62 35.58 18.88
C VAL A 141 25.21 35.14 19.26
N PHE A 142 25.00 34.75 20.52
CA PHE A 142 23.66 34.51 21.05
C PHE A 142 22.81 35.77 20.91
N GLU A 143 23.30 36.91 21.39
CA GLU A 143 22.60 38.20 21.32
C GLU A 143 22.13 38.55 19.91
N ALA A 144 22.97 38.31 18.89
CA ALA A 144 22.62 38.55 17.49
C ALA A 144 21.58 37.55 16.94
N CYS A 145 21.58 36.29 17.40
CA CYS A 145 20.68 35.25 16.91
C CYS A 145 19.34 35.19 17.66
N LEU A 146 19.29 35.67 18.92
CA LEU A 146 18.14 35.60 19.82
C LEU A 146 16.80 36.02 19.18
N PRO A 147 16.71 37.12 18.39
CA PRO A 147 15.44 37.53 17.78
C PRO A 147 14.83 36.51 16.79
N TYR A 148 15.63 35.54 16.34
CA TYR A 148 15.27 34.63 15.27
C TYR A 148 15.23 33.16 15.71
N VAL A 149 15.44 32.85 16.99
CA VAL A 149 15.42 31.46 17.51
C VAL A 149 14.20 31.28 18.41
N ASP A 150 13.36 30.27 18.10
CA ASP A 150 12.16 29.97 18.89
C ASP A 150 12.42 29.00 20.03
N LEU A 151 13.46 28.17 19.89
CA LEU A 151 13.79 27.13 20.86
C LEU A 151 15.30 26.87 20.86
N PHE A 152 15.92 26.98 22.02
CA PHE A 152 17.28 26.48 22.25
C PHE A 152 17.20 25.07 22.83
N LEU A 153 17.75 24.10 22.12
CA LEU A 153 17.98 22.74 22.61
C LEU A 153 19.37 22.73 23.27
N PHE A 154 19.39 22.95 24.58
CA PHE A 154 20.62 23.16 25.33
C PHE A 154 21.18 21.81 25.81
N ASP A 155 22.22 21.32 25.14
CA ASP A 155 22.78 20.00 25.39
C ASP A 155 23.82 20.03 26.53
N LEU A 156 23.43 19.46 27.66
CA LEU A 156 24.27 19.27 28.83
C LEU A 156 25.13 18.02 28.64
N LYS A 157 26.40 18.11 29.04
CA LYS A 157 27.38 17.00 28.88
C LYS A 157 27.63 16.27 30.19
N VAL A 158 28.38 16.91 31.09
CA VAL A 158 28.71 16.43 32.44
C VAL A 158 28.41 17.57 33.39
N VAL A 159 27.58 17.31 34.40
CA VAL A 159 27.15 18.28 35.41
C VAL A 159 27.63 17.84 36.80
N GLY A 160 28.06 18.81 37.61
CA GLY A 160 28.54 18.58 38.98
C GLY A 160 30.02 18.18 39.11
N ASP A 161 30.73 17.94 38.01
CA ASP A 161 32.15 17.59 37.99
C ASP A 161 32.89 18.33 36.86
N GLU A 162 33.46 19.50 37.19
CA GLU A 162 34.10 20.37 36.21
C GLU A 162 35.42 19.81 35.68
N ALA A 163 36.19 19.10 36.53
CA ALA A 163 37.44 18.46 36.11
C ALA A 163 37.14 17.35 35.09
N ARG A 164 36.13 16.52 35.38
CA ARG A 164 35.69 15.46 34.47
C ARG A 164 35.06 16.02 33.19
N HIS A 165 34.28 17.09 33.28
CA HIS A 165 33.79 17.79 32.09
C HIS A 165 34.95 18.23 31.19
N GLN A 166 35.95 18.93 31.75
CA GLN A 166 37.08 19.43 30.98
C GLN A 166 37.94 18.31 30.38
N GLU A 167 38.17 17.23 31.12
CA GLU A 167 38.86 16.05 30.62
C GLU A 167 38.15 15.46 29.39
N LEU A 168 36.82 15.38 29.45
CA LEU A 168 36.01 14.67 28.47
C LEU A 168 35.62 15.49 27.24
N THR A 169 35.41 16.80 27.40
CA THR A 169 34.96 17.71 26.32
C THR A 169 36.07 18.63 25.81
N GLY A 170 37.19 18.74 26.54
CA GLY A 170 38.28 19.67 26.24
C GLY A 170 37.98 21.14 26.60
N ARG A 171 36.82 21.45 27.21
CA ARG A 171 36.37 22.82 27.51
C ARG A 171 35.99 23.01 28.98
N LYS A 172 36.06 24.25 29.46
CA LYS A 172 35.64 24.60 30.83
C LYS A 172 34.17 25.02 30.86
N LEU A 173 33.49 24.77 31.98
CA LEU A 173 32.05 25.05 32.11
C LEU A 173 31.70 26.53 32.30
N ARG A 174 32.68 27.38 32.68
CA ARG A 174 32.43 28.80 33.00
C ARG A 174 31.60 29.53 31.94
N ARG A 175 32.00 29.48 30.67
CA ARG A 175 31.30 30.18 29.58
C ARG A 175 29.90 29.60 29.33
N VAL A 176 29.78 28.28 29.36
CA VAL A 176 28.51 27.56 29.20
C VAL A 176 27.52 28.01 30.27
N HIS A 177 27.95 28.10 31.52
CA HIS A 177 27.12 28.57 32.63
C HIS A 177 26.75 30.06 32.50
N GLU A 178 27.70 30.93 32.14
CA GLU A 178 27.44 32.36 31.91
C GLU A 178 26.39 32.57 30.80
N ASN A 179 26.57 31.92 29.64
CA ASN A 179 25.61 32.01 28.54
C ASN A 179 24.25 31.40 28.89
N LEU A 180 24.22 30.30 29.65
CA LEU A 180 22.96 29.73 30.13
C LEU A 180 22.18 30.72 31.00
N HIS A 181 22.84 31.39 31.94
CA HIS A 181 22.20 32.41 32.76
C HIS A 181 21.66 33.57 31.90
N HIS A 182 22.45 34.04 30.93
CA HIS A 182 22.00 35.10 30.03
C HIS A 182 20.80 34.70 29.14
N LEU A 183 20.73 33.43 28.68
CA LEU A 183 19.56 32.94 27.93
C LEU A 183 18.28 32.94 28.78
N LEU A 184 18.40 32.52 30.04
CA LEU A 184 17.28 32.51 30.99
C LEU A 184 16.85 33.94 31.37
N ASP A 185 17.80 34.85 31.59
CA ASP A 185 17.53 36.26 31.87
C ASP A 185 16.83 36.96 30.69
N ALA A 186 17.13 36.53 29.46
CA ALA A 186 16.47 37.00 28.24
C ALA A 186 15.06 36.37 28.03
N ASN A 187 14.59 35.55 28.97
CA ASN A 187 13.32 34.80 28.88
C ASN A 187 13.22 33.95 27.60
N SER A 188 14.35 33.39 27.17
CA SER A 188 14.42 32.52 25.99
C SER A 188 13.75 31.17 26.28
N ASN A 189 13.10 30.58 25.29
CA ASN A 189 12.57 29.22 25.39
C ASN A 189 13.72 28.21 25.29
N VAL A 190 14.04 27.55 26.39
CA VAL A 190 15.17 26.61 26.51
C VAL A 190 14.65 25.24 26.91
N ARG A 191 14.99 24.21 26.14
CA ARG A 191 14.79 22.81 26.51
C ARG A 191 16.13 22.19 26.82
N PHE A 192 16.31 21.74 28.06
CA PHE A 192 17.52 21.02 28.45
C PHE A 192 17.46 19.59 27.94
N ARG A 193 18.59 19.15 27.39
CA ARG A 193 18.76 17.75 26.99
C ARG A 193 20.11 17.21 27.41
N MET A 194 20.21 15.90 27.58
CA MET A 194 21.47 15.24 27.89
C MET A 194 21.48 13.82 27.32
N CYS A 195 22.50 13.52 26.51
CA CYS A 195 22.79 12.15 26.11
C CYS A 195 23.39 11.39 27.30
N ILE A 196 22.75 10.30 27.73
CA ILE A 196 23.25 9.44 28.82
C ILE A 196 24.29 8.47 28.25
N VAL A 197 25.54 8.62 28.70
CA VAL A 197 26.70 7.84 28.25
C VAL A 197 27.21 6.98 29.41
N PRO A 198 27.00 5.65 29.35
CA PRO A 198 27.34 4.74 30.45
C PRO A 198 28.79 4.84 30.93
N GLY A 199 29.00 5.12 32.21
CA GLY A 199 30.31 5.29 32.84
C GLY A 199 30.96 6.67 32.66
N PHE A 200 30.28 7.61 31.99
CA PHE A 200 30.80 8.96 31.74
C PHE A 200 30.01 10.04 32.48
N ASN A 201 28.68 10.01 32.39
CA ASN A 201 27.79 11.03 32.99
C ASN A 201 26.53 10.47 33.66
N ASP A 202 26.44 9.15 33.83
CA ASP A 202 25.29 8.41 34.38
C ASP A 202 25.44 8.07 35.87
N SER A 203 26.51 8.54 36.53
CA SER A 203 26.72 8.28 37.96
C SER A 203 25.64 8.96 38.79
N ARG A 204 25.25 8.33 39.90
CA ARG A 204 24.24 8.90 40.82
C ARG A 204 24.60 10.32 41.28
N ALA A 205 25.88 10.60 41.55
CA ALA A 205 26.33 11.93 41.95
C ALA A 205 26.15 12.97 40.83
N ASN A 206 26.42 12.61 39.56
CA ASN A 206 26.17 13.50 38.43
C ASN A 206 24.68 13.77 38.24
N LEU A 207 23.83 12.76 38.39
CA LEU A 207 22.38 12.90 38.26
C LEU A 207 21.76 13.73 39.39
N GLU A 208 22.23 13.56 40.63
CA GLU A 208 21.82 14.38 41.78
C GLU A 208 22.26 15.85 41.58
N ALA A 209 23.47 16.09 41.09
CA ALA A 209 23.96 17.43 40.78
C ALA A 209 23.19 18.08 39.61
N LEU A 210 22.82 17.30 38.59
CA LEU A 210 21.97 17.74 37.48
C LEU A 210 20.59 18.18 37.99
N ALA A 211 19.92 17.33 38.78
CA ALA A 211 18.63 17.66 39.36
C ALA A 211 18.70 18.93 40.21
N ALA A 212 19.69 19.04 41.09
CA ALA A 212 19.91 20.23 41.91
C ALA A 212 20.11 21.50 41.06
N LYS A 213 20.86 21.39 39.95
CA LYS A 213 21.09 22.51 39.02
C LYS A 213 19.80 22.92 38.31
N LEU A 214 19.03 21.97 37.77
CA LEU A 214 17.75 22.23 37.08
C LEU A 214 16.71 22.86 38.00
N ILE A 215 16.63 22.40 39.26
CA ILE A 215 15.77 23.00 40.29
C ILE A 215 16.23 24.43 40.63
N ALA A 216 17.55 24.64 40.80
CA ALA A 216 18.09 25.95 41.16
C ALA A 216 17.88 27.01 40.07
N ILE A 217 17.84 26.63 38.80
CA ILE A 217 17.53 27.53 37.68
C ILE A 217 16.01 27.69 37.44
N GLY A 218 15.17 26.99 38.21
CA GLY A 218 13.71 27.08 38.09
C GLY A 218 13.12 26.31 36.90
N HIS A 219 13.85 25.35 36.34
CA HIS A 219 13.43 24.58 35.15
C HIS A 219 13.58 23.06 35.40
N PRO A 220 12.72 22.44 36.22
CA PRO A 220 12.86 21.06 36.68
C PRO A 220 12.41 20.05 35.62
N SER A 221 12.88 20.18 34.38
CA SER A 221 12.59 19.28 33.27
C SER A 221 13.80 19.04 32.38
N ILE A 222 13.92 17.83 31.82
CA ILE A 222 15.01 17.45 30.91
C ILE A 222 14.59 16.34 29.95
N GLU A 223 15.09 16.43 28.72
CA GLU A 223 15.04 15.35 27.74
C GLU A 223 16.31 14.47 27.85
N LEU A 224 16.13 13.17 28.09
CA LEU A 224 17.22 12.21 28.10
C LEU A 224 17.29 11.42 26.80
N MET A 225 18.46 11.46 26.18
CA MET A 225 18.74 10.74 24.94
C MET A 225 19.62 9.52 25.21
N ARG A 226 19.33 8.43 24.50
CA ARG A 226 20.16 7.22 24.53
C ARG A 226 21.49 7.45 23.81
N TYR A 227 22.59 6.92 24.36
CA TYR A 227 23.84 6.85 23.60
C TYR A 227 23.84 5.69 22.61
N TYR A 228 23.85 6.02 21.32
CA TYR A 228 24.12 5.10 20.22
C TYR A 228 25.62 5.09 19.95
N ASN A 229 26.28 3.92 20.02
CA ASN A 229 27.72 3.79 19.77
C ASN A 229 28.06 3.89 18.26
N LEU A 230 27.77 5.05 17.66
CA LEU A 230 28.14 5.39 16.28
C LEU A 230 29.58 5.89 16.18
N HIS A 231 30.10 6.41 17.29
CA HIS A 231 31.43 7.00 17.40
C HIS A 231 32.53 6.04 16.95
N GLU A 232 32.59 4.82 17.50
CA GLU A 232 33.67 3.88 17.19
C GLU A 232 33.72 3.49 15.70
N GLN A 233 32.55 3.22 15.09
CA GLN A 233 32.46 2.87 13.67
C GLN A 233 32.84 4.05 12.77
N LYS A 234 32.45 5.28 13.13
CA LYS A 234 32.82 6.49 12.39
C LYS A 234 34.30 6.83 12.57
N ALA A 235 34.84 6.73 13.79
CA ALA A 235 36.25 6.95 14.08
C ALA A 235 37.16 6.01 13.28
N GLN A 236 36.78 4.73 13.14
CA GLN A 236 37.48 3.79 12.26
C GLN A 236 37.42 4.22 10.79
N ARG A 237 36.23 4.57 10.27
CA ARG A 237 36.06 5.04 8.88
C ARG A 237 36.84 6.34 8.58
N LEU A 238 36.94 7.23 9.56
CA LEU A 238 37.59 8.53 9.45
C LEU A 238 39.08 8.50 9.84
N ASN A 239 39.64 7.32 10.16
CA ASN A 239 41.01 7.13 10.64
C ASN A 239 41.38 8.05 11.83
N LEU A 240 40.46 8.21 12.78
CA LEU A 240 40.68 9.01 13.98
C LEU A 240 41.39 8.18 15.07
N PRO A 241 42.46 8.70 15.69
CA PRO A 241 43.16 7.98 16.76
C PRO A 241 42.36 8.07 18.07
N GLN A 242 41.72 6.97 18.50
CA GLN A 242 41.02 6.95 19.80
C GLN A 242 40.82 5.54 20.38
N ALA A 243 40.70 5.47 21.71
CA ALA A 243 40.42 4.25 22.45
C ALA A 243 38.93 3.86 22.34
N PRO A 244 38.61 2.54 22.24
CA PRO A 244 37.23 2.06 22.26
C PRO A 244 36.53 2.37 23.60
N LEU A 245 35.26 2.76 23.53
CA LEU A 245 34.37 3.07 24.64
C LEU A 245 33.73 1.80 25.23
N HIS A 246 33.58 0.73 24.44
CA HIS A 246 33.02 -0.56 24.87
C HIS A 246 31.62 -0.47 25.52
N ILE A 247 30.74 0.38 24.96
CA ILE A 247 29.36 0.55 25.42
C ILE A 247 28.43 -0.31 24.56
N SER A 248 27.75 -1.28 25.18
CA SER A 248 26.74 -2.12 24.51
C SER A 248 25.37 -1.45 24.46
N VAL A 249 24.49 -1.96 23.60
CA VAL A 249 23.09 -1.49 23.47
C VAL A 249 22.35 -1.66 24.80
N GLU A 250 22.48 -2.82 25.43
CA GLU A 250 21.83 -3.18 26.69
C GLU A 250 22.27 -2.23 27.81
N ARG A 251 23.59 -2.01 27.93
CA ARG A 251 24.14 -1.11 28.93
C ARG A 251 23.70 0.35 28.74
N SER A 252 23.50 0.78 27.49
CA SER A 252 23.01 2.12 27.16
C SER A 252 21.53 2.29 27.55
N VAL A 253 20.70 1.27 27.31
CA VAL A 253 19.29 1.25 27.75
C VAL A 253 19.20 1.24 29.27
N GLU A 254 19.93 0.36 29.95
CA GLU A 254 19.94 0.27 31.41
C GLU A 254 20.36 1.60 32.07
N ALA A 255 21.37 2.28 31.53
CA ALA A 255 21.82 3.56 32.06
C ALA A 255 20.78 4.68 31.85
N LEU A 256 20.10 4.70 30.69
CA LEU A 256 19.04 5.66 30.40
C LEU A 256 17.85 5.46 31.35
N ASP A 257 17.41 4.21 31.54
CA ASP A 257 16.31 3.87 32.45
C ASP A 257 16.67 4.22 33.89
N HIS A 258 17.89 3.91 34.33
CA HIS A 258 18.40 4.29 35.64
C HIS A 258 18.41 5.81 35.82
N ALA A 259 18.92 6.57 34.84
CA ALA A 259 18.96 8.02 34.89
C ALA A 259 17.56 8.63 34.97
N ALA A 260 16.63 8.15 34.13
CA ALA A 260 15.24 8.59 34.14
C ALA A 260 14.56 8.29 35.48
N PHE A 261 14.77 7.09 36.05
CA PHE A 261 14.25 6.73 37.35
C PHE A 261 14.77 7.63 38.48
N VAL A 262 16.09 7.86 38.54
CA VAL A 262 16.71 8.70 39.57
C VAL A 262 16.19 10.14 39.50
N LEU A 263 16.18 10.74 38.30
CA LEU A 263 15.74 12.13 38.13
C LEU A 263 14.25 12.32 38.43
N ARG A 264 13.38 11.38 38.02
CA ARG A 264 11.95 11.40 38.37
C ARG A 264 11.74 11.36 39.88
N ASN A 265 12.49 10.52 40.60
CA ASN A 265 12.43 10.46 42.06
C ASN A 265 12.94 11.73 42.76
N LEU A 266 13.78 12.51 42.08
CA LEU A 266 14.26 13.81 42.54
C LEU A 266 13.33 14.97 42.14
N GLY A 267 12.17 14.68 41.56
CA GLY A 267 11.16 15.68 41.19
C GLY A 267 11.42 16.38 39.85
N ILE A 268 12.27 15.81 39.00
CA ILE A 268 12.50 16.30 37.62
C ILE A 268 11.50 15.62 36.68
N GLU A 269 10.86 16.41 35.83
CA GLU A 269 10.09 15.91 34.69
C GLU A 269 11.06 15.39 33.62
N VAL A 270 10.99 14.09 33.33
CA VAL A 270 11.91 13.43 32.39
C VAL A 270 11.16 12.92 31.19
N GLU A 271 11.48 13.52 30.03
CA GLU A 271 11.14 13.00 28.71
C GLU A 271 12.25 12.02 28.28
N VAL A 272 11.87 10.81 27.86
CA VAL A 272 12.82 9.81 27.34
C VAL A 272 12.44 9.53 25.90
N THR A 273 13.39 9.66 24.98
CA THR A 273 13.22 9.29 23.58
C THR A 273 13.26 7.75 23.45
N SER A 274 12.25 7.05 23.96
CA SER A 274 12.08 5.60 23.82
C SER A 274 11.10 5.26 22.69
N THR A 275 11.44 4.27 21.88
CA THR A 275 10.72 3.82 20.67
C THR A 275 9.45 3.01 20.94
N GLU A 276 8.99 2.91 22.18
CA GLU A 276 7.82 2.09 22.50
C GLU A 276 6.52 2.86 22.23
N ALA A 277 5.77 2.40 21.22
CA ALA A 277 4.45 2.90 20.90
C ALA A 277 3.49 2.66 22.08
N GLY A 278 2.60 3.64 22.33
CA GLY A 278 1.50 3.49 23.27
C GLY A 278 0.65 2.27 22.92
N GLY A 279 0.15 1.56 23.93
CA GLY A 279 -0.70 0.38 23.70
C GLY A 279 -1.99 0.72 22.95
N ASN A 280 -2.60 -0.31 22.35
CA ASN A 280 -3.86 -0.20 21.61
C ASN A 280 -4.95 0.56 22.36
N ARG A 281 -5.51 1.60 21.71
CA ARG A 281 -6.62 2.39 22.26
C ARG A 281 -7.94 1.65 22.19
N ALA A 282 -8.19 0.89 21.13
CA ALA A 282 -9.47 0.21 20.95
C ALA A 282 -9.55 -1.02 21.87
N LYS A 283 -10.58 -1.05 22.72
CA LYS A 283 -10.94 -2.21 23.53
C LYS A 283 -12.08 -2.97 22.86
N PHE A 284 -11.93 -4.29 22.76
CA PHE A 284 -12.95 -5.19 22.24
C PHE A 284 -13.45 -6.14 23.31
N THR A 285 -14.72 -6.54 23.21
CA THR A 285 -15.32 -7.51 24.13
C THR A 285 -14.63 -8.88 24.00
N GLU A 286 -14.70 -9.69 25.06
CA GLU A 286 -14.16 -11.07 25.02
C GLU A 286 -14.82 -11.91 23.92
N ARG A 287 -16.09 -11.63 23.60
CA ARG A 287 -16.83 -12.26 22.50
C ARG A 287 -16.13 -12.04 21.16
N VAL A 288 -15.79 -10.79 20.83
CA VAL A 288 -15.09 -10.44 19.58
C VAL A 288 -13.73 -11.14 19.51
N GLN A 289 -13.00 -11.20 20.63
CA GLN A 289 -11.71 -11.90 20.69
C GLN A 289 -11.87 -13.42 20.47
N ARG A 290 -12.90 -14.05 21.03
CA ARG A 290 -13.22 -15.47 20.78
C ARG A 290 -13.59 -15.72 19.31
N LEU A 291 -14.48 -14.90 18.73
CA LEU A 291 -14.86 -15.01 17.31
C LEU A 291 -13.65 -14.91 16.38
N LYS A 292 -12.78 -13.91 16.62
CA LYS A 292 -11.53 -13.71 15.88
C LYS A 292 -10.61 -14.92 16.00
N LYS A 293 -10.44 -15.45 17.21
CA LYS A 293 -9.64 -16.66 17.46
C LYS A 293 -10.19 -17.87 16.70
N ASP A 294 -11.50 -18.10 16.78
CA ASP A 294 -12.16 -19.25 16.14
C ASP A 294 -12.03 -19.19 14.60
N ILE A 295 -12.13 -18.00 14.01
CA ILE A 295 -11.89 -17.79 12.57
C ILE A 295 -10.45 -18.18 12.21
N ARG A 296 -9.47 -17.60 12.91
CA ARG A 296 -8.04 -17.82 12.65
C ARG A 296 -7.59 -19.26 12.85
N GLU A 297 -8.13 -19.96 13.85
CA GLU A 297 -7.76 -21.34 14.16
C GLU A 297 -8.49 -22.36 13.30
N SER A 298 -9.54 -21.97 12.57
CA SER A 298 -10.31 -22.90 11.73
C SER A 298 -9.51 -23.43 10.52
N GLY A 299 -8.56 -22.65 10.02
CA GLY A 299 -7.79 -22.97 8.81
C GLY A 299 -8.59 -22.82 7.50
N TYR A 300 -7.87 -22.75 6.38
CA TYR A 300 -8.45 -22.44 5.07
C TYR A 300 -9.03 -23.67 4.37
N HIS A 301 -10.28 -23.60 3.91
CA HIS A 301 -10.98 -24.73 3.28
C HIS A 301 -11.45 -24.47 1.86
N VAL A 302 -11.49 -25.53 1.05
CA VAL A 302 -12.25 -25.56 -0.21
C VAL A 302 -13.70 -25.91 0.11
N CYS A 303 -14.64 -25.07 -0.34
CA CYS A 303 -16.07 -25.36 -0.28
C CYS A 303 -16.62 -25.69 -1.67
N ILE A 304 -17.14 -26.91 -1.84
CA ILE A 304 -17.78 -27.34 -3.09
C ILE A 304 -19.31 -27.30 -3.04
N GLU A 305 -19.93 -26.89 -1.94
CA GLU A 305 -21.40 -26.86 -1.78
C GLU A 305 -22.08 -26.08 -2.90
N SER A 306 -21.62 -24.84 -3.16
CA SER A 306 -22.17 -23.99 -4.23
C SER A 306 -22.02 -24.66 -5.60
N ALA A 307 -20.84 -25.24 -5.88
CA ALA A 307 -20.57 -25.95 -7.13
C ALA A 307 -21.49 -27.17 -7.34
N GLU A 308 -21.74 -27.94 -6.29
CA GLU A 308 -22.64 -29.09 -6.32
C GLU A 308 -24.07 -28.68 -6.60
N LEU A 309 -24.57 -27.66 -5.88
CA LEU A 309 -25.93 -27.16 -6.06
C LEU A 309 -26.13 -26.56 -7.46
N LYS A 310 -25.17 -25.75 -7.96
CA LYS A 310 -25.19 -25.22 -9.33
C LYS A 310 -25.26 -26.34 -10.37
N THR A 311 -24.44 -27.37 -10.19
CA THR A 311 -24.43 -28.52 -11.10
C THR A 311 -25.74 -29.32 -11.05
N ALA A 312 -26.29 -29.53 -9.85
CA ALA A 312 -27.56 -30.23 -9.67
C ALA A 312 -28.73 -29.48 -10.33
N TYR A 313 -28.78 -28.16 -10.16
CA TYR A 313 -29.78 -27.30 -10.80
C TYR A 313 -29.72 -27.43 -12.33
N HIS A 314 -28.56 -27.22 -12.95
CA HIS A 314 -28.46 -27.29 -14.41
C HIS A 314 -28.62 -28.70 -14.99
N LYS A 315 -28.24 -29.76 -14.26
CA LYS A 315 -28.54 -31.14 -14.69
C LYS A 315 -30.04 -31.43 -14.71
N LYS A 316 -30.82 -30.79 -13.82
CA LYS A 316 -32.27 -30.95 -13.74
C LYS A 316 -33.01 -30.06 -14.73
N ASN A 317 -32.63 -28.78 -14.81
CA ASN A 317 -33.40 -27.75 -15.52
C ASN A 317 -32.80 -27.37 -16.89
N GLY A 318 -31.57 -27.78 -17.19
CA GLY A 318 -30.87 -27.41 -18.42
C GLY A 318 -30.41 -25.94 -18.45
N PHE A 319 -30.34 -25.38 -19.66
CA PHE A 319 -29.94 -23.99 -19.95
C PHE A 319 -30.96 -23.28 -20.88
N THR A 320 -32.23 -23.71 -20.88
CA THR A 320 -33.23 -23.30 -21.88
C THR A 320 -34.11 -22.13 -21.46
N GLU A 321 -34.25 -21.88 -20.16
CA GLU A 321 -35.02 -20.74 -19.65
C GLU A 321 -34.39 -19.40 -20.06
N PRO A 322 -35.21 -18.33 -20.17
CA PRO A 322 -34.74 -16.95 -20.21
C PRO A 322 -33.60 -16.68 -19.24
N LEU A 323 -32.57 -15.98 -19.69
CA LEU A 323 -31.31 -15.92 -18.95
C LEU A 323 -31.47 -15.29 -17.57
N ALA A 324 -32.10 -14.11 -17.49
CA ALA A 324 -32.31 -13.40 -16.23
C ALA A 324 -33.15 -14.22 -15.23
N VAL A 325 -34.22 -14.87 -15.70
CA VAL A 325 -35.05 -15.76 -14.88
C VAL A 325 -34.25 -16.98 -14.41
N GLN A 326 -33.51 -17.64 -15.31
CA GLN A 326 -32.69 -18.81 -14.99
C GLN A 326 -31.63 -18.49 -13.92
N ARG A 327 -30.96 -17.34 -14.04
CA ARG A 327 -29.93 -16.91 -13.09
C ARG A 327 -30.55 -16.58 -11.73
N ALA A 328 -31.68 -15.89 -11.70
CA ALA A 328 -32.39 -15.61 -10.46
C ALA A 328 -32.93 -16.87 -9.79
N ASP A 329 -33.49 -17.81 -10.56
CA ASP A 329 -33.96 -19.10 -10.05
C ASP A 329 -32.81 -19.96 -9.54
N LEU A 330 -31.65 -19.92 -10.20
CA LEU A 330 -30.45 -20.56 -9.70
C LEU A 330 -30.02 -19.95 -8.37
N LEU A 331 -29.96 -18.62 -8.26
CA LEU A 331 -29.64 -17.93 -6.99
C LEU A 331 -30.61 -18.35 -5.88
N ARG A 332 -31.93 -18.34 -6.17
CA ARG A 332 -32.96 -18.81 -5.26
C ARG A 332 -32.77 -20.26 -4.84
N TYR A 333 -32.45 -21.13 -5.78
CA TYR A 333 -32.15 -22.53 -5.50
C TYR A 333 -30.93 -22.66 -4.59
N LEU A 334 -29.86 -21.90 -4.84
CA LEU A 334 -28.66 -21.91 -3.99
C LEU A 334 -29.01 -21.44 -2.58
N LEU A 335 -29.57 -20.25 -2.43
CA LEU A 335 -29.87 -19.68 -1.11
C LEU A 335 -30.86 -20.54 -0.32
N ASN A 336 -31.79 -21.25 -0.95
CA ASN A 336 -32.72 -22.16 -0.26
C ASN A 336 -32.14 -23.52 0.11
N ASN A 337 -31.05 -23.96 -0.53
CA ASN A 337 -30.46 -25.30 -0.30
C ASN A 337 -29.09 -25.26 0.37
N LYS A 338 -28.43 -24.09 0.46
CA LYS A 338 -27.21 -23.91 1.24
C LYS A 338 -27.43 -24.27 2.71
N SER A 339 -26.38 -24.77 3.35
CA SER A 339 -26.35 -25.03 4.78
C SER A 339 -26.63 -23.74 5.56
N VAL A 340 -27.43 -23.85 6.63
CA VAL A 340 -27.72 -22.75 7.57
C VAL A 340 -26.93 -23.04 8.84
N ILE A 341 -25.95 -22.18 9.14
CA ILE A 341 -25.02 -22.37 10.25
C ILE A 341 -25.01 -21.11 11.10
N VAL A 342 -25.18 -21.27 12.41
CA VAL A 342 -24.99 -20.21 13.41
C VAL A 342 -23.95 -20.72 14.40
N TYR A 343 -22.80 -20.04 14.46
CA TYR A 343 -21.73 -20.42 15.38
C TYR A 343 -21.98 -19.86 16.79
N PRO A 344 -21.32 -20.40 17.83
CA PRO A 344 -21.35 -19.81 19.16
C PRO A 344 -20.97 -18.32 19.15
N ASP A 345 -21.45 -17.56 20.13
CA ASP A 345 -21.17 -16.14 20.32
C ASP A 345 -21.67 -15.16 19.24
N GLU A 346 -22.09 -15.62 18.06
CA GLU A 346 -22.47 -14.74 16.94
C GLU A 346 -23.68 -13.83 17.26
N LEU A 347 -23.58 -12.57 16.82
CA LEU A 347 -24.66 -11.57 16.88
C LEU A 347 -25.22 -11.22 15.49
N LEU A 348 -24.53 -11.65 14.44
CA LEU A 348 -24.94 -11.52 13.05
C LEU A 348 -24.85 -12.89 12.41
N VAL A 349 -25.88 -13.26 11.65
CA VAL A 349 -26.03 -14.61 11.08
C VAL A 349 -26.07 -14.61 9.57
N GLY A 350 -25.72 -15.75 8.99
CA GLY A 350 -25.41 -15.87 7.57
C GLY A 350 -24.06 -16.55 7.41
N ASN A 351 -23.93 -17.44 6.44
CA ASN A 351 -22.67 -18.12 6.14
C ASN A 351 -22.41 -18.09 4.63
N PHE A 352 -21.25 -17.55 4.23
CA PHE A 352 -20.81 -17.53 2.84
C PHE A 352 -20.60 -18.95 2.30
N THR A 353 -19.95 -19.81 3.09
CA THR A 353 -19.68 -21.21 2.74
C THR A 353 -20.21 -22.17 3.80
N SER A 354 -20.14 -23.49 3.54
CA SER A 354 -20.43 -24.52 4.54
C SER A 354 -19.26 -24.80 5.50
N LYS A 355 -18.22 -23.96 5.45
CA LYS A 355 -17.01 -24.02 6.28
C LYS A 355 -16.91 -22.71 7.08
N ARG A 356 -16.23 -22.73 8.23
CA ARG A 356 -16.01 -21.51 9.04
C ARG A 356 -15.14 -20.50 8.30
N VAL A 357 -14.06 -20.95 7.68
CA VAL A 357 -13.28 -20.14 6.73
C VAL A 357 -13.11 -20.95 5.46
N GLY A 358 -13.63 -20.44 4.34
CA GLY A 358 -13.60 -21.20 3.10
C GLY A 358 -13.89 -20.40 1.84
N GLY A 359 -13.33 -20.87 0.73
CA GLY A 359 -13.55 -20.29 -0.60
C GLY A 359 -14.42 -21.19 -1.47
N SER A 360 -15.27 -20.57 -2.29
CA SER A 360 -16.17 -21.27 -3.20
C SER A 360 -15.49 -21.63 -4.52
N VAL A 361 -15.80 -22.81 -5.07
CA VAL A 361 -15.34 -23.17 -6.42
C VAL A 361 -16.30 -22.62 -7.48
N TRP A 362 -15.90 -21.55 -8.17
CA TRP A 362 -16.66 -20.93 -9.27
C TRP A 362 -16.63 -21.72 -10.57
N VAL A 363 -17.34 -22.84 -10.57
CA VAL A 363 -17.31 -23.82 -11.66
C VAL A 363 -17.78 -23.30 -13.02
N GLU A 364 -18.65 -22.29 -13.05
CA GLU A 364 -19.16 -21.69 -14.28
C GLU A 364 -18.19 -20.68 -14.94
N TYR A 365 -17.21 -20.17 -14.18
CA TYR A 365 -16.18 -19.22 -14.63
C TYR A 365 -14.82 -19.93 -14.82
N PHE A 366 -13.71 -19.27 -14.46
CA PHE A 366 -12.36 -19.86 -14.47
C PHE A 366 -12.10 -20.83 -13.30
N GLY A 367 -13.03 -20.99 -12.35
CA GLY A 367 -12.79 -21.73 -11.11
C GLY A 367 -12.43 -23.21 -11.28
N THR A 368 -12.93 -23.89 -12.32
CA THR A 368 -12.51 -25.28 -12.62
C THR A 368 -11.02 -25.39 -12.96
N ALA A 369 -10.46 -24.37 -13.63
CA ALA A 369 -9.05 -24.30 -13.94
C ALA A 369 -8.21 -23.92 -12.70
N MET A 370 -8.73 -23.06 -11.82
CA MET A 370 -8.04 -22.65 -10.58
C MET A 370 -7.79 -23.81 -9.62
N VAL A 371 -8.74 -24.74 -9.50
CA VAL A 371 -8.61 -25.90 -8.60
C VAL A 371 -8.31 -27.21 -9.35
N ILE A 372 -7.76 -27.13 -10.56
CA ILE A 372 -7.52 -28.32 -11.40
C ILE A 372 -6.60 -29.36 -10.74
N ASN A 373 -5.72 -28.93 -9.82
CA ASN A 373 -4.85 -29.80 -9.02
C ASN A 373 -5.37 -30.00 -7.58
N LEU A 374 -6.68 -30.16 -7.42
CA LEU A 374 -7.35 -30.40 -6.13
C LEU A 374 -6.73 -31.56 -5.32
N TRP A 375 -6.09 -32.55 -5.96
CA TRP A 375 -5.40 -33.64 -5.24
C TRP A 375 -4.25 -33.15 -4.34
N ASN A 376 -3.52 -32.10 -4.73
CA ASN A 376 -2.40 -31.57 -3.96
C ASN A 376 -2.68 -30.16 -3.40
N ILE A 377 -3.92 -29.70 -3.39
CA ILE A 377 -4.28 -28.34 -2.95
C ILE A 377 -3.93 -28.09 -1.46
N ASP A 378 -3.87 -29.16 -0.66
CA ASP A 378 -3.43 -29.13 0.74
C ASP A 378 -1.92 -28.91 0.91
N ARG A 379 -1.14 -28.99 -0.18
CA ARG A 379 0.34 -28.92 -0.15
C ARG A 379 0.92 -27.82 -1.03
N GLN A 380 0.07 -27.04 -1.69
CA GLN A 380 0.55 -25.94 -2.52
C GLN A 380 1.15 -24.83 -1.64
N GLN A 381 1.95 -23.97 -2.26
CA GLN A 381 2.58 -22.84 -1.59
C GLN A 381 2.12 -21.51 -2.22
N PRO A 382 2.07 -20.42 -1.43
CA PRO A 382 2.41 -20.34 0.00
C PRO A 382 1.35 -20.95 0.93
N VAL A 383 0.08 -20.97 0.49
CA VAL A 383 -1.05 -21.37 1.34
C VAL A 383 -1.70 -22.66 0.82
N GLY A 384 -1.84 -23.66 1.69
CA GLY A 384 -2.57 -24.89 1.42
C GLY A 384 -4.03 -24.82 1.84
N PHE A 385 -4.94 -25.42 1.07
CA PHE A 385 -6.36 -25.49 1.40
C PHE A 385 -6.77 -26.92 1.81
N GLN A 386 -7.58 -27.01 2.86
CA GLN A 386 -8.15 -28.26 3.33
C GLN A 386 -9.34 -28.68 2.44
N CYS A 387 -9.34 -29.93 1.99
CA CYS A 387 -10.41 -30.49 1.18
C CYS A 387 -10.53 -32.00 1.43
N SER A 388 -11.75 -32.49 1.69
CA SER A 388 -11.98 -33.90 2.01
C SER A 388 -11.75 -34.81 0.80
N LYS A 389 -11.37 -36.07 1.04
CA LYS A 389 -11.19 -37.05 -0.07
C LYS A 389 -12.47 -37.26 -0.87
N ALA A 390 -13.64 -37.20 -0.22
CA ALA A 390 -14.94 -37.34 -0.86
C ALA A 390 -15.20 -36.17 -1.82
N ASP A 391 -14.96 -34.94 -1.36
CA ASP A 391 -15.11 -33.73 -2.16
C ASP A 391 -14.16 -33.73 -3.37
N LYS A 392 -12.91 -34.17 -3.16
CA LYS A 392 -11.91 -34.34 -4.23
C LYS A 392 -12.43 -35.28 -5.33
N VAL A 393 -12.91 -36.47 -4.96
CA VAL A 393 -13.44 -37.45 -5.93
C VAL A 393 -14.67 -36.91 -6.65
N ARG A 394 -15.58 -36.27 -5.91
CA ARG A 394 -16.82 -35.72 -6.46
C ARG A 394 -16.57 -34.61 -7.47
N PHE A 395 -15.62 -33.72 -7.16
CA PHE A 395 -15.20 -32.67 -8.10
C PHE A 395 -14.75 -33.25 -9.44
N TYR A 396 -13.79 -34.19 -9.45
CA TYR A 396 -13.26 -34.75 -10.70
C TYR A 396 -14.26 -35.64 -11.45
N LYS A 397 -15.12 -36.35 -10.73
CA LYS A 397 -16.08 -37.29 -11.33
C LYS A 397 -17.30 -36.57 -11.91
N ASP A 398 -17.88 -35.64 -11.17
CA ASP A 398 -19.22 -35.13 -11.45
C ASP A 398 -19.26 -33.65 -11.84
N LEU A 399 -18.37 -32.82 -11.27
CA LEU A 399 -18.38 -31.35 -11.44
C LEU A 399 -17.51 -30.92 -12.62
N ALA A 400 -16.22 -31.24 -12.59
CA ALA A 400 -15.25 -30.79 -13.60
C ALA A 400 -15.63 -31.22 -15.03
N PRO A 401 -16.08 -32.46 -15.32
CA PRO A 401 -16.45 -32.85 -16.69
C PRO A 401 -17.70 -32.13 -17.21
N PHE A 402 -18.65 -31.81 -16.32
CA PHE A 402 -19.86 -31.06 -16.70
C PHE A 402 -19.50 -29.63 -17.06
N TRP A 403 -18.71 -28.96 -16.23
CA TRP A 403 -18.35 -27.56 -16.42
C TRP A 403 -17.24 -27.32 -17.44
N ALA A 404 -16.37 -28.29 -17.71
CA ALA A 404 -15.40 -28.19 -18.81
C ALA A 404 -16.08 -27.99 -20.19
N LYS A 405 -17.34 -28.40 -20.34
CA LYS A 405 -18.15 -28.20 -21.55
C LYS A 405 -19.06 -26.98 -21.48
N ASN A 406 -19.48 -26.60 -20.29
CA ASN A 406 -20.54 -25.61 -20.07
C ASN A 406 -20.06 -24.29 -19.43
N GLY A 407 -18.81 -24.20 -19.00
CA GLY A 407 -18.23 -23.02 -18.37
C GLY A 407 -17.82 -21.93 -19.36
N LEU A 408 -17.49 -20.76 -18.83
CA LEU A 408 -17.18 -19.55 -19.58
C LEU A 408 -16.08 -19.76 -20.62
N ILE A 409 -14.95 -20.38 -20.26
CA ILE A 409 -13.81 -20.61 -21.16
C ILE A 409 -14.23 -21.34 -22.44
N ALA A 410 -15.04 -22.40 -22.31
CA ALA A 410 -15.51 -23.19 -23.46
C ALA A 410 -16.48 -22.41 -24.35
N ARG A 411 -17.27 -21.50 -23.76
CA ARG A 411 -18.20 -20.61 -24.49
C ARG A 411 -17.47 -19.47 -25.19
N THR A 412 -16.46 -18.89 -24.54
CA THR A 412 -15.65 -17.80 -25.10
C THR A 412 -14.73 -18.30 -26.21
N PHE A 413 -14.04 -19.43 -26.01
CA PHE A 413 -13.04 -19.99 -26.95
C PHE A 413 -13.42 -21.40 -27.43
N PRO A 414 -14.43 -21.52 -28.32
CA PRO A 414 -14.97 -22.83 -28.72
C PRO A 414 -14.05 -23.64 -29.64
N LYS A 415 -13.10 -22.99 -30.35
CA LYS A 415 -12.16 -23.68 -31.24
C LYS A 415 -10.91 -24.10 -30.46
N PRO A 416 -10.40 -25.35 -30.64
CA PRO A 416 -9.19 -25.81 -29.95
C PRO A 416 -7.95 -24.94 -30.17
N THR A 417 -7.80 -24.35 -31.36
CA THR A 417 -6.69 -23.44 -31.68
C THR A 417 -6.80 -22.12 -30.90
N GLU A 418 -7.99 -21.55 -30.82
CA GLU A 418 -8.25 -20.32 -30.05
C GLU A 418 -8.03 -20.56 -28.55
N LEU A 419 -8.51 -21.69 -28.03
CA LEU A 419 -8.27 -22.09 -26.65
C LEU A 419 -6.78 -22.30 -26.36
N ALA A 420 -6.05 -23.01 -27.22
CA ALA A 420 -4.62 -23.24 -27.03
C ALA A 420 -3.81 -21.93 -27.01
N MET A 421 -4.16 -21.00 -27.89
CA MET A 421 -3.57 -19.66 -27.98
C MET A 421 -3.83 -18.84 -26.72
N PHE A 422 -5.10 -18.79 -26.30
CA PHE A 422 -5.50 -18.14 -25.07
C PHE A 422 -4.73 -18.69 -23.86
N MET A 423 -4.70 -20.02 -23.71
CA MET A 423 -3.99 -20.69 -22.61
C MET A 423 -2.48 -20.39 -22.64
N ALA A 424 -1.88 -20.32 -23.82
CA ALA A 424 -0.47 -19.98 -23.98
C ALA A 424 -0.19 -18.54 -23.47
N ARG A 425 -1.04 -17.56 -23.80
CA ARG A 425 -0.93 -16.18 -23.30
C ARG A 425 -1.09 -16.10 -21.78
N THR A 426 -2.10 -16.78 -21.25
CA THR A 426 -2.37 -16.86 -19.80
C THR A 426 -1.22 -17.51 -19.03
N LEU A 427 -0.47 -18.43 -19.63
CA LEU A 427 0.72 -19.03 -19.03
C LEU A 427 1.96 -18.13 -19.15
N GLU A 428 2.08 -17.38 -20.25
CA GLU A 428 3.24 -16.52 -20.47
C GLU A 428 3.26 -15.34 -19.51
N LYS A 429 2.11 -14.68 -19.25
CA LYS A 429 1.95 -13.54 -18.32
C LYS A 429 3.06 -12.50 -18.46
N LYS A 430 3.33 -12.11 -19.70
CA LYS A 430 4.46 -11.23 -20.03
C LYS A 430 3.98 -9.85 -20.48
N ALA A 431 3.04 -9.80 -21.43
CA ALA A 431 2.53 -8.56 -22.01
C ALA A 431 1.24 -8.03 -21.34
N GLY A 432 0.42 -8.91 -20.75
CA GLY A 432 -0.86 -8.53 -20.14
C GLY A 432 -1.61 -9.73 -19.56
N PHE A 433 -2.72 -9.47 -18.87
CA PHE A 433 -3.64 -10.48 -18.35
C PHE A 433 -5.08 -9.93 -18.25
N ASN A 434 -6.08 -10.76 -18.58
CA ASN A 434 -7.51 -10.41 -18.50
C ASN A 434 -8.14 -11.05 -17.26
N ASN A 435 -8.64 -10.23 -16.33
CA ASN A 435 -9.18 -10.68 -15.05
C ASN A 435 -10.62 -11.17 -15.16
N ASN A 436 -11.43 -10.60 -16.07
CA ASN A 436 -12.86 -10.91 -16.23
C ASN A 436 -13.20 -12.37 -16.57
N LEU A 437 -12.22 -13.22 -16.86
CA LEU A 437 -12.44 -14.66 -17.01
C LEU A 437 -12.94 -15.31 -15.72
N ALA A 438 -12.64 -14.70 -14.58
CA ALA A 438 -13.18 -15.11 -13.29
C ALA A 438 -14.62 -14.61 -13.06
N GLY A 439 -15.08 -13.64 -13.88
CA GLY A 439 -16.35 -12.93 -13.78
C GLY A 439 -16.12 -11.42 -13.78
N ILE A 440 -17.16 -10.63 -14.09
CA ILE A 440 -17.14 -9.20 -13.74
C ILE A 440 -17.42 -9.14 -12.23
N ALA A 441 -16.49 -8.56 -11.50
CA ALA A 441 -16.58 -8.31 -10.07
C ALA A 441 -16.14 -6.86 -9.82
N HIS A 442 -15.56 -6.52 -8.67
CA HIS A 442 -15.07 -5.17 -8.43
C HIS A 442 -16.15 -4.09 -8.65
N TYR A 443 -17.25 -4.13 -7.88
CA TYR A 443 -18.30 -3.11 -7.94
C TYR A 443 -18.90 -2.84 -6.55
N ILE A 444 -19.70 -1.77 -6.46
CA ILE A 444 -20.48 -1.39 -5.26
C ILE A 444 -21.93 -1.23 -5.67
N VAL A 445 -22.82 -1.82 -4.90
CA VAL A 445 -24.27 -1.64 -5.07
C VAL A 445 -24.82 -0.56 -4.14
N ASN A 446 -25.98 0.01 -4.48
CA ASN A 446 -26.66 0.97 -3.60
C ASN A 446 -27.25 0.28 -2.37
N THR A 447 -26.44 0.17 -1.32
CA THR A 447 -26.83 -0.44 -0.04
C THR A 447 -27.92 0.36 0.66
N GLU A 448 -27.86 1.70 0.61
CA GLU A 448 -28.87 2.57 1.24
C GLU A 448 -30.27 2.33 0.67
N ARG A 449 -30.37 2.07 -0.65
CA ARG A 449 -31.63 1.70 -1.31
C ARG A 449 -32.24 0.44 -0.69
N LEU A 450 -31.44 -0.60 -0.42
CA LEU A 450 -31.95 -1.79 0.26
C LEU A 450 -32.40 -1.45 1.69
N LEU A 451 -31.61 -0.67 2.43
CA LEU A 451 -31.94 -0.33 3.83
C LEU A 451 -33.24 0.48 3.95
N HIS A 452 -33.48 1.43 3.03
CA HIS A 452 -34.64 2.31 3.05
C HIS A 452 -35.92 1.67 2.51
N LEU A 453 -35.82 0.79 1.51
CA LEU A 453 -36.99 0.22 0.83
C LEU A 453 -37.29 -1.22 1.28
N GLY A 454 -36.27 -1.96 1.69
CA GLY A 454 -36.29 -3.42 1.74
C GLY A 454 -36.50 -4.04 0.35
N THR A 455 -36.35 -5.36 0.24
CA THR A 455 -36.64 -6.08 -1.01
C THR A 455 -38.08 -5.87 -1.48
N ARG A 456 -39.02 -5.73 -0.53
CA ARG A 456 -40.44 -5.45 -0.83
C ARG A 456 -40.64 -4.11 -1.51
N GLY A 457 -39.97 -3.05 -1.06
CA GLY A 457 -40.09 -1.73 -1.67
C GLY A 457 -39.51 -1.71 -3.08
N ILE A 458 -38.34 -2.32 -3.28
CA ILE A 458 -37.72 -2.47 -4.60
C ILE A 458 -38.63 -3.29 -5.53
N ALA A 459 -39.21 -4.39 -5.05
CA ALA A 459 -40.14 -5.20 -5.82
C ALA A 459 -41.42 -4.43 -6.24
N ASN A 460 -41.89 -3.50 -5.41
CA ASN A 460 -43.03 -2.65 -5.76
C ASN A 460 -42.66 -1.65 -6.87
N GLU A 461 -41.46 -1.06 -6.84
CA GLU A 461 -40.97 -0.20 -7.93
C GLU A 461 -40.87 -0.98 -9.24
N VAL A 462 -40.34 -2.20 -9.20
CA VAL A 462 -40.24 -3.08 -10.38
C VAL A 462 -41.63 -3.43 -10.93
N LYS A 463 -42.60 -3.74 -10.06
CA LYS A 463 -43.99 -4.00 -10.49
C LYS A 463 -44.63 -2.79 -11.16
N ALA A 464 -44.41 -1.59 -10.62
CA ALA A 464 -44.87 -0.36 -11.25
C ALA A 464 -44.24 -0.16 -12.64
N LYS A 465 -42.95 -0.52 -12.81
CA LYS A 465 -42.28 -0.49 -14.12
C LYS A 465 -42.82 -1.54 -15.09
N ILE A 466 -43.20 -2.72 -14.62
CA ILE A 466 -43.90 -3.73 -15.44
C ILE A 466 -45.25 -3.18 -15.93
N GLU A 467 -46.00 -2.48 -15.07
CA GLU A 467 -47.27 -1.84 -15.47
C GLU A 467 -47.07 -0.72 -16.50
N GLU A 468 -45.99 0.06 -16.37
CA GLU A 468 -45.64 1.17 -17.27
C GLU A 468 -45.11 0.68 -18.64
N LYS A 469 -44.18 -0.28 -18.64
CA LYS A 469 -43.37 -0.65 -19.82
C LYS A 469 -43.66 -2.04 -20.37
N GLY A 470 -44.47 -2.83 -19.67
CA GLY A 470 -44.72 -4.23 -19.97
C GLY A 470 -43.74 -5.19 -19.27
N ALA A 471 -44.12 -6.46 -19.20
CA ALA A 471 -43.29 -7.50 -18.62
C ALA A 471 -42.02 -7.74 -19.46
N SER A 472 -40.92 -8.03 -18.78
CA SER A 472 -39.64 -8.42 -19.39
C SER A 472 -38.97 -9.50 -18.55
N GLU A 473 -38.14 -10.32 -19.19
CA GLU A 473 -37.38 -11.37 -18.53
C GLU A 473 -36.47 -10.80 -17.42
N PHE A 474 -35.99 -9.57 -17.59
CA PHE A 474 -35.22 -8.83 -16.58
C PHE A 474 -36.04 -8.59 -15.32
N TYR A 475 -37.24 -8.02 -15.43
CA TYR A 475 -38.06 -7.70 -14.26
C TYR A 475 -38.51 -8.97 -13.52
N ASP A 476 -38.84 -10.03 -14.25
CA ASP A 476 -39.16 -11.34 -13.65
C ASP A 476 -37.98 -11.90 -12.87
N GLY A 477 -36.77 -11.84 -13.45
CA GLY A 477 -35.53 -12.22 -12.78
C GLY A 477 -35.27 -11.42 -11.50
N VAL A 478 -35.46 -10.10 -11.54
CA VAL A 478 -35.30 -9.23 -10.36
C VAL A 478 -36.27 -9.63 -9.23
N LEU A 479 -37.55 -9.84 -9.55
CA LEU A 479 -38.55 -10.23 -8.54
C LEU A 479 -38.23 -11.58 -7.88
N ILE A 480 -37.72 -12.54 -8.66
CA ILE A 480 -37.28 -13.84 -8.15
C ILE A 480 -36.05 -13.68 -7.24
N ALA A 481 -35.06 -12.89 -7.65
CA ALA A 481 -33.84 -12.66 -6.90
C ALA A 481 -34.09 -11.96 -5.56
N LEU A 482 -34.97 -10.95 -5.54
CA LEU A 482 -35.40 -10.28 -4.31
C LEU A 482 -36.12 -11.25 -3.37
N THR A 483 -37.00 -12.09 -3.90
CA THR A 483 -37.69 -13.13 -3.13
C THR A 483 -36.72 -14.16 -2.54
N ALA A 484 -35.68 -14.54 -3.30
CA ALA A 484 -34.65 -15.46 -2.82
C ALA A 484 -33.96 -14.95 -1.55
N LEU A 485 -33.68 -13.64 -1.50
CA LEU A 485 -33.03 -13.01 -0.35
C LEU A 485 -33.96 -12.99 0.87
N GLU A 486 -35.26 -12.75 0.68
CA GLU A 486 -36.27 -12.85 1.75
C GLU A 486 -36.34 -14.27 2.33
N GLU A 487 -36.41 -15.28 1.46
CA GLU A 487 -36.51 -16.68 1.86
C GLU A 487 -35.26 -17.12 2.63
N TYR A 488 -34.07 -16.66 2.21
CA TYR A 488 -32.83 -16.92 2.91
C TYR A 488 -32.84 -16.40 4.35
N ALA A 489 -33.29 -15.16 4.56
CA ALA A 489 -33.40 -14.58 5.90
C ALA A 489 -34.40 -15.33 6.79
N VAL A 490 -35.54 -15.75 6.23
CA VAL A 490 -36.55 -16.55 6.94
C VAL A 490 -35.99 -17.91 7.39
N ARG A 491 -35.13 -18.55 6.58
CA ARG A 491 -34.46 -19.81 6.99
C ARG A 491 -33.61 -19.61 8.24
N PHE A 492 -32.89 -18.49 8.35
CA PHE A 492 -32.13 -18.16 9.54
C PHE A 492 -33.02 -17.81 10.74
N ALA A 493 -34.08 -17.03 10.54
CA ALA A 493 -35.04 -16.75 11.61
C ALA A 493 -35.62 -18.03 12.22
N ASN A 494 -36.03 -18.98 11.37
CA ASN A 494 -36.54 -20.28 11.80
C ASN A 494 -35.48 -21.11 12.54
N HIS A 495 -34.24 -21.13 12.03
CA HIS A 495 -33.15 -21.87 12.68
C HIS A 495 -32.79 -21.26 14.05
N LEU A 496 -32.77 -19.94 14.16
CA LEU A 496 -32.54 -19.23 15.41
C LEU A 496 -33.62 -19.51 16.46
N HIS A 497 -34.89 -19.64 16.06
CA HIS A 497 -35.96 -20.10 16.97
C HIS A 497 -35.71 -21.52 17.48
N VAL A 498 -35.23 -22.42 16.63
CA VAL A 498 -34.86 -23.78 17.04
C VAL A 498 -33.69 -23.76 18.03
N LEU A 499 -32.66 -22.95 17.78
CA LEU A 499 -31.54 -22.80 18.70
C LEU A 499 -31.98 -22.20 20.04
N ALA A 500 -32.79 -21.14 20.01
CA ALA A 500 -33.31 -20.49 21.22
C ALA A 500 -34.19 -21.41 22.08
N ALA A 501 -34.93 -22.33 21.45
CA ALA A 501 -35.75 -23.31 22.17
C ALA A 501 -34.88 -24.32 22.96
N ASN A 502 -33.68 -24.61 22.47
CA ASN A 502 -32.74 -25.55 23.06
C ASN A 502 -31.62 -24.88 23.89
N GLU A 503 -31.61 -23.54 23.96
CA GLU A 503 -30.60 -22.79 24.71
C GLU A 503 -30.95 -22.74 26.21
N SER A 504 -29.94 -23.05 27.02
CA SER A 504 -30.03 -23.09 28.48
C SER A 504 -29.63 -21.77 29.14
N ASP A 505 -28.69 -21.02 28.54
CA ASP A 505 -28.29 -19.70 29.04
C ASP A 505 -29.36 -18.65 28.70
N PRO A 506 -30.00 -18.01 29.70
CA PRO A 506 -31.01 -16.99 29.46
C PRO A 506 -30.51 -15.81 28.63
N ALA A 507 -29.25 -15.41 28.78
CA ALA A 507 -28.68 -14.29 28.04
C ALA A 507 -28.52 -14.65 26.55
N ARG A 508 -27.87 -15.77 26.25
CA ARG A 508 -27.76 -16.26 24.87
C ARG A 508 -29.12 -16.53 24.22
N LYS A 509 -30.09 -17.07 24.98
CA LYS A 509 -31.44 -17.29 24.49
C LYS A 509 -32.13 -15.99 24.06
N ALA A 510 -31.98 -14.93 24.85
CA ALA A 510 -32.52 -13.61 24.50
C ALA A 510 -31.88 -13.06 23.22
N GLU A 511 -30.56 -13.24 23.04
CA GLU A 511 -29.86 -12.87 21.82
C GLU A 511 -30.37 -13.63 20.60
N LEU A 512 -30.53 -14.95 20.70
CA LEU A 512 -31.04 -15.79 19.60
C LEU A 512 -32.45 -15.38 19.18
N LEU A 513 -33.34 -15.11 20.15
CA LEU A 513 -34.69 -14.62 19.87
C LEU A 513 -34.68 -13.22 19.25
N HIS A 514 -33.78 -12.33 19.71
CA HIS A 514 -33.62 -11.01 19.12
C HIS A 514 -33.14 -11.10 17.67
N MET A 515 -32.12 -11.91 17.39
CA MET A 515 -31.65 -12.17 16.02
C MET A 515 -32.75 -12.78 15.15
N ALA A 516 -33.56 -13.70 15.68
CA ALA A 516 -34.69 -14.27 14.93
C ALA A 516 -35.70 -13.20 14.54
N GLN A 517 -35.97 -12.24 15.43
CA GLN A 517 -36.84 -11.10 15.16
C GLN A 517 -36.24 -10.14 14.11
N VAL A 518 -34.93 -9.91 14.17
CA VAL A 518 -34.19 -9.12 13.17
C VAL A 518 -34.31 -9.78 11.79
N CYS A 519 -33.93 -11.06 11.67
CA CYS A 519 -33.98 -11.80 10.40
C CYS A 519 -35.40 -12.00 9.86
N SER A 520 -36.43 -11.96 10.71
CA SER A 520 -37.83 -11.97 10.26
C SER A 520 -38.27 -10.64 9.64
N ASN A 521 -37.58 -9.54 9.95
CA ASN A 521 -37.87 -8.22 9.40
C ASN A 521 -37.04 -7.90 8.16
N VAL A 522 -35.71 -8.04 8.25
CA VAL A 522 -34.76 -7.68 7.19
C VAL A 522 -34.25 -8.92 6.44
N PRO A 523 -34.00 -8.81 5.12
CA PRO A 523 -34.03 -7.60 4.30
C PRO A 523 -35.39 -7.31 3.64
N LYS A 524 -36.44 -8.04 4.01
CA LYS A 524 -37.78 -7.89 3.42
C LYS A 524 -38.33 -6.48 3.54
N ASN A 525 -38.28 -5.94 4.75
CA ASN A 525 -38.76 -4.61 5.09
C ASN A 525 -37.57 -3.65 5.28
N PRO A 526 -37.82 -2.33 5.23
CA PRO A 526 -36.83 -1.34 5.63
C PRO A 526 -36.25 -1.65 7.01
N ALA A 527 -34.94 -1.41 7.17
CA ALA A 527 -34.28 -1.50 8.46
C ALA A 527 -34.83 -0.43 9.42
N ARG A 528 -34.90 -0.74 10.71
CA ARG A 528 -35.42 0.20 11.74
C ARG A 528 -34.43 0.50 12.85
N THR A 529 -33.43 -0.36 13.00
CA THR A 529 -32.40 -0.30 14.03
C THR A 529 -31.04 -0.52 13.40
N PHE A 530 -29.99 -0.17 14.13
CA PHE A 530 -28.60 -0.37 13.70
C PHE A 530 -28.28 -1.86 13.49
N HIS A 531 -28.80 -2.74 14.35
CA HIS A 531 -28.65 -4.20 14.20
C HIS A 531 -29.38 -4.70 12.94
N GLU A 532 -30.62 -4.25 12.70
CA GLU A 532 -31.33 -4.59 11.46
C GLU A 532 -30.59 -4.12 10.21
N ALA A 533 -30.03 -2.92 10.23
CA ALA A 533 -29.27 -2.40 9.09
C ALA A 533 -28.04 -3.27 8.78
N ILE A 534 -27.21 -3.57 9.78
CA ILE A 534 -26.02 -4.41 9.59
C ILE A 534 -26.40 -5.83 9.14
N GLN A 535 -27.45 -6.42 9.71
CA GLN A 535 -27.89 -7.76 9.31
C GLN A 535 -28.45 -7.81 7.88
N ALA A 536 -29.11 -6.74 7.43
CA ALA A 536 -29.57 -6.61 6.05
C ALA A 536 -28.40 -6.53 5.06
N ILE A 537 -27.37 -5.74 5.40
CA ILE A 537 -26.12 -5.63 4.63
C ILE A 537 -25.44 -6.99 4.52
N LEU A 538 -25.33 -7.73 5.63
CA LEU A 538 -24.71 -9.06 5.61
C LEU A 538 -25.47 -10.05 4.71
N PHE A 539 -26.81 -10.08 4.79
CA PHE A 539 -27.59 -10.95 3.90
C PHE A 539 -27.40 -10.56 2.44
N LEU A 540 -27.44 -9.26 2.13
CA LEU A 540 -27.19 -8.78 0.79
C LEU A 540 -25.81 -9.22 0.29
N GLN A 541 -24.76 -8.99 1.08
CA GLN A 541 -23.39 -9.35 0.73
C GLN A 541 -23.27 -10.86 0.41
N ILE A 542 -23.84 -11.73 1.25
CA ILE A 542 -23.86 -13.17 1.00
C ILE A 542 -24.63 -13.51 -0.29
N GLY A 543 -25.73 -12.81 -0.57
CA GLY A 543 -26.50 -12.96 -1.80
C GLY A 543 -25.68 -12.59 -3.04
N LEU A 544 -25.01 -11.44 -3.01
CA LEU A 544 -24.14 -10.96 -4.10
C LEU A 544 -22.96 -11.90 -4.34
N CYS A 545 -22.26 -12.31 -3.28
CA CYS A 545 -21.16 -13.29 -3.37
C CYS A 545 -21.63 -14.71 -3.71
N THR A 546 -22.94 -14.98 -3.75
CA THR A 546 -23.50 -16.24 -4.25
C THR A 546 -23.88 -16.14 -5.73
N GLU A 547 -24.39 -14.99 -6.15
CA GLU A 547 -24.78 -14.69 -7.55
C GLU A 547 -23.57 -14.49 -8.46
N SER A 548 -22.60 -13.72 -7.98
CA SER A 548 -21.46 -13.17 -8.72
C SER A 548 -20.14 -13.52 -8.05
N PHE A 549 -19.06 -13.54 -8.84
CA PHE A 549 -17.72 -13.83 -8.36
C PHE A 549 -17.34 -12.89 -7.20
N GLU A 550 -16.97 -13.45 -6.04
CA GLU A 550 -16.87 -12.71 -4.78
C GLU A 550 -15.72 -11.69 -4.66
N ASN A 551 -14.95 -11.46 -5.72
CA ASN A 551 -13.78 -10.58 -5.67
C ASN A 551 -14.18 -9.09 -5.66
N ALA A 552 -13.87 -8.38 -4.58
CA ALA A 552 -14.04 -6.95 -4.38
C ALA A 552 -15.48 -6.41 -4.57
N ILE A 553 -16.50 -7.22 -4.24
CA ILE A 553 -17.88 -6.72 -4.08
C ILE A 553 -17.90 -5.89 -2.79
N SER A 554 -17.77 -4.57 -2.92
CA SER A 554 -17.43 -3.68 -1.81
C SER A 554 -18.67 -3.06 -1.16
N LEU A 555 -18.58 -2.71 0.12
CA LEU A 555 -19.70 -2.23 0.93
C LEU A 555 -19.97 -0.72 0.79
N GLY A 556 -19.07 0.02 0.14
CA GLY A 556 -19.19 1.46 -0.07
C GLY A 556 -19.02 2.27 1.23
N ARG A 557 -19.73 3.41 1.34
CA ARG A 557 -19.68 4.31 2.51
C ARG A 557 -20.49 3.77 3.69
N LEU A 558 -19.94 2.74 4.34
CA LEU A 558 -20.64 2.05 5.43
C LEU A 558 -20.98 2.98 6.59
N ASP A 559 -20.13 3.97 6.88
CA ASP A 559 -20.39 4.95 7.92
C ASP A 559 -21.64 5.80 7.62
N GLN A 560 -21.77 6.30 6.39
CA GLN A 560 -22.92 7.10 5.98
C GLN A 560 -24.20 6.26 5.91
N ALA A 561 -24.11 5.02 5.38
CA ALA A 561 -25.26 4.12 5.29
C ALA A 561 -25.82 3.71 6.66
N LEU A 562 -24.95 3.54 7.67
CA LEU A 562 -25.35 3.08 9.01
C LEU A 562 -25.64 4.20 10.01
N TYR A 563 -25.03 5.38 9.84
CA TYR A 563 -25.11 6.47 10.82
C TYR A 563 -26.54 6.92 11.17
N PRO A 564 -27.51 7.02 10.22
CA PRO A 564 -28.89 7.35 10.56
C PRO A 564 -29.52 6.38 11.58
N TYR A 565 -29.24 5.08 11.45
CA TYR A 565 -29.75 4.04 12.34
C TYR A 565 -29.06 4.07 13.70
N TYR A 566 -27.74 4.25 13.72
CA TYR A 566 -26.97 4.40 14.96
C TYR A 566 -27.47 5.61 15.77
N LYS A 567 -27.57 6.77 15.13
CA LYS A 567 -28.03 8.00 15.76
C LYS A 567 -29.44 7.87 16.33
N ALA A 568 -30.35 7.20 15.60
CA ALA A 568 -31.71 6.95 16.08
C ALA A 568 -31.75 5.99 17.28
N ASP A 569 -30.93 4.95 17.28
CA ASP A 569 -30.85 3.96 18.37
C ASP A 569 -30.21 4.53 19.63
N VAL A 570 -29.14 5.33 19.50
CA VAL A 570 -28.54 6.05 20.63
C VAL A 570 -29.55 7.00 21.25
N LYS A 571 -30.25 7.80 20.44
CA LYS A 571 -31.30 8.72 20.93
C LYS A 571 -32.43 7.98 21.66
N ALA A 572 -32.74 6.77 21.23
CA ALA A 572 -33.76 5.94 21.86
C ALA A 572 -33.26 5.07 23.03
N GLY A 573 -31.97 5.16 23.39
CA GLY A 573 -31.36 4.35 24.45
C GLY A 573 -31.28 2.85 24.13
N ARG A 574 -31.37 2.46 22.86
CA ARG A 574 -31.31 1.06 22.41
C ARG A 574 -29.89 0.52 22.32
N ILE A 575 -28.93 1.38 21.98
CA ILE A 575 -27.53 1.01 21.79
C ILE A 575 -26.61 2.12 22.30
N ASN A 576 -25.38 1.76 22.64
CA ASN A 576 -24.29 2.69 22.92
C ASN A 576 -23.12 2.42 21.96
N TYR A 577 -22.08 3.28 22.01
CA TYR A 577 -20.91 3.17 21.14
C TYR A 577 -20.26 1.78 21.19
N GLU A 578 -20.00 1.25 22.39
CA GLU A 578 -19.33 -0.05 22.56
C GLU A 578 -20.12 -1.22 21.97
N ARG A 579 -21.44 -1.24 22.15
CA ARG A 579 -22.31 -2.27 21.58
C ARG A 579 -22.46 -2.13 20.06
N ALA A 580 -22.47 -0.90 19.54
CA ALA A 580 -22.48 -0.65 18.10
C ALA A 580 -21.15 -1.09 17.46
N LYS A 581 -20.02 -0.74 18.06
CA LYS A 581 -18.68 -1.18 17.66
C LYS A 581 -18.55 -2.71 17.66
N GLU A 582 -19.13 -3.40 18.63
CA GLU A 582 -19.16 -4.87 18.67
C GLU A 582 -19.90 -5.45 17.45
N LEU A 583 -21.01 -4.86 17.01
CA LEU A 583 -21.73 -5.30 15.81
C LEU A 583 -20.93 -5.03 14.52
N VAL A 584 -20.26 -3.87 14.42
CA VAL A 584 -19.36 -3.57 13.28
C VAL A 584 -18.20 -4.57 13.25
N ALA A 585 -17.58 -4.86 14.40
CA ALA A 585 -16.55 -5.88 14.51
C ALA A 585 -17.06 -7.28 14.09
N CYS A 586 -18.29 -7.65 14.49
CA CYS A 586 -18.91 -8.90 14.05
C CYS A 586 -19.14 -8.95 12.54
N LEU A 587 -19.52 -7.85 11.89
CA LEU A 587 -19.69 -7.79 10.44
C LEU A 587 -18.34 -8.04 9.73
N VAL A 588 -17.30 -7.33 10.15
CA VAL A 588 -15.97 -7.43 9.56
C VAL A 588 -15.39 -8.83 9.75
N LEU A 589 -15.49 -9.39 10.97
CA LEU A 589 -15.06 -10.77 11.23
C LEU A 589 -15.89 -11.79 10.45
N LYS A 590 -17.17 -11.53 10.19
CA LYS A 590 -17.99 -12.41 9.36
C LYS A 590 -17.51 -12.42 7.91
N ILE A 591 -17.04 -11.29 7.38
CA ILE A 591 -16.45 -11.21 6.04
C ILE A 591 -15.09 -11.92 5.98
N ASP A 592 -14.30 -11.90 7.06
CA ASP A 592 -13.05 -12.69 7.18
C ASP A 592 -13.26 -14.22 7.07
N GLU A 593 -14.51 -14.72 7.15
CA GLU A 593 -14.84 -16.13 6.87
C GLU A 593 -14.75 -16.50 5.38
N LEU A 594 -14.80 -15.50 4.49
CA LEU A 594 -14.71 -15.69 3.05
C LEU A 594 -13.26 -15.52 2.58
N ILE A 595 -12.76 -16.51 1.84
CA ILE A 595 -11.42 -16.47 1.26
C ILE A 595 -11.43 -16.78 -0.23
N PHE A 596 -10.42 -16.28 -0.90
CA PHE A 596 -10.16 -16.50 -2.31
C PHE A 596 -9.39 -17.80 -2.56
N LEU A 597 -9.97 -18.73 -3.32
CA LEU A 597 -9.24 -19.92 -3.76
C LEU A 597 -8.24 -19.58 -4.87
N ASN A 598 -7.02 -20.08 -4.76
CA ASN A 598 -6.00 -19.92 -5.80
C ASN A 598 -5.23 -21.22 -6.08
N ASP A 599 -4.51 -21.24 -7.20
CA ASP A 599 -3.78 -22.42 -7.69
C ASP A 599 -2.31 -22.51 -7.20
N GLY A 600 -1.90 -21.61 -6.31
CA GLY A 600 -0.58 -21.54 -5.69
C GLY A 600 0.58 -21.62 -6.69
N ASP A 601 1.51 -22.54 -6.43
CA ASP A 601 2.74 -22.77 -7.20
C ASP A 601 2.64 -23.95 -8.19
N VAL A 602 1.43 -24.27 -8.66
CA VAL A 602 1.17 -25.53 -9.37
C VAL A 602 0.98 -25.38 -10.88
N ALA A 603 -0.15 -24.81 -11.31
CA ALA A 603 -0.66 -24.99 -12.67
C ALA A 603 -0.43 -23.77 -13.55
N PHE A 604 -1.16 -22.69 -13.26
CA PHE A 604 -1.08 -21.42 -13.97
C PHE A 604 -0.26 -20.39 -13.18
N GLU A 605 -0.01 -20.63 -11.89
CA GLU A 605 0.59 -19.67 -10.95
C GLU A 605 -0.20 -18.35 -10.92
N LEU A 606 -1.52 -18.41 -11.06
CA LEU A 606 -2.40 -17.24 -10.96
C LEU A 606 -2.46 -16.74 -9.52
N GLY A 607 -2.38 -17.64 -8.54
CA GLY A 607 -2.25 -17.27 -7.13
C GLY A 607 -1.06 -16.36 -6.84
N LYS A 608 0.03 -16.42 -7.62
CA LYS A 608 1.16 -15.49 -7.48
C LYS A 608 0.85 -14.05 -7.88
N MET A 609 -0.21 -13.82 -8.66
CA MET A 609 -0.69 -12.46 -8.96
C MET A 609 -1.59 -11.90 -7.84
N PHE A 610 -2.15 -12.78 -7.00
CA PHE A 610 -3.15 -12.47 -5.96
C PHE A 610 -2.92 -13.32 -4.70
N GLU A 611 -1.90 -12.95 -3.89
CA GLU A 611 -1.52 -13.72 -2.68
C GLU A 611 -2.28 -13.30 -1.41
N SER A 612 -3.29 -12.44 -1.51
CA SER A 612 -4.01 -11.86 -0.37
C SER A 612 -4.80 -12.88 0.47
N LEU A 613 -5.23 -13.99 -0.15
CA LEU A 613 -6.35 -14.85 0.28
C LEU A 613 -7.69 -14.12 0.49
N SER A 614 -7.68 -12.80 0.52
CA SER A 614 -8.81 -11.95 0.79
C SER A 614 -9.62 -11.71 -0.48
N PRO A 615 -10.96 -11.69 -0.40
CA PRO A 615 -11.81 -11.15 -1.45
C PRO A 615 -11.66 -9.63 -1.62
N VAL A 616 -10.97 -8.93 -0.72
CA VAL A 616 -10.65 -7.49 -0.80
C VAL A 616 -11.92 -6.61 -0.86
N GLU A 617 -12.95 -6.97 -0.09
CA GLU A 617 -14.18 -6.17 -0.01
C GLU A 617 -13.88 -4.85 0.71
N THR A 618 -14.16 -3.70 0.09
CA THR A 618 -13.81 -2.41 0.69
C THR A 618 -14.93 -1.79 1.50
N VAL A 619 -14.56 -1.24 2.66
CA VAL A 619 -15.38 -0.32 3.47
C VAL A 619 -14.76 1.07 3.40
N THR A 620 -15.52 2.06 2.95
CA THR A 620 -15.10 3.48 2.89
C THR A 620 -15.71 4.27 4.06
N VAL A 621 -14.91 5.15 4.68
CA VAL A 621 -15.36 6.09 5.73
C VAL A 621 -14.74 7.48 5.60
N GLY A 622 -15.36 8.47 6.24
CA GLY A 622 -14.90 9.87 6.25
C GLY A 622 -15.09 10.57 4.91
N GLY A 623 -14.45 11.72 4.72
CA GLY A 623 -14.54 12.53 3.50
C GLY A 623 -15.69 13.54 3.51
N PHE A 624 -16.04 14.06 2.33
CA PHE A 624 -17.15 14.99 2.13
C PHE A 624 -18.54 14.32 2.15
N ASP A 625 -19.54 15.07 2.61
CA ASP A 625 -20.94 14.86 2.20
C ASP A 625 -21.20 15.41 0.78
N GLY A 626 -22.43 15.26 0.30
CA GLY A 626 -22.83 15.78 -1.01
C GLY A 626 -22.66 17.30 -1.18
N GLU A 627 -22.68 18.06 -0.09
CA GLU A 627 -22.54 19.52 -0.08
C GLU A 627 -21.08 19.98 0.03
N GLY A 628 -20.14 19.06 0.27
CA GLY A 628 -18.72 19.34 0.41
C GLY A 628 -18.29 19.69 1.84
N LYS A 629 -19.05 19.26 2.86
CA LYS A 629 -18.67 19.38 4.27
C LYS A 629 -18.14 18.06 4.80
N ASP A 630 -17.30 18.10 5.83
CA ASP A 630 -16.88 16.88 6.53
C ASP A 630 -18.11 16.09 7.03
N CYS A 631 -18.08 14.78 6.85
CA CYS A 631 -19.13 13.86 7.28
C CYS A 631 -18.62 12.77 8.23
N THR A 632 -17.45 12.99 8.85
CA THR A 632 -16.88 12.09 9.84
C THR A 632 -17.84 11.96 11.02
N ASN A 633 -18.10 10.73 11.45
CA ASN A 633 -19.05 10.44 12.51
C ASN A 633 -18.63 9.23 13.37
N ASP A 634 -19.42 8.91 14.40
CA ASP A 634 -19.13 7.82 15.33
C ASP A 634 -18.89 6.47 14.62
N VAL A 635 -19.59 6.17 13.52
CA VAL A 635 -19.39 4.92 12.77
C VAL A 635 -18.06 4.94 12.03
N SER A 636 -17.62 6.10 11.53
CA SER A 636 -16.27 6.29 10.97
C SER A 636 -15.21 5.89 12.01
N TYR A 637 -15.34 6.36 13.26
CA TYR A 637 -14.43 5.97 14.34
C TYR A 637 -14.54 4.49 14.74
N MET A 638 -15.73 3.88 14.70
CA MET A 638 -15.89 2.44 14.97
C MET A 638 -15.13 1.59 13.93
N VAL A 639 -15.15 1.99 12.66
CA VAL A 639 -14.38 1.30 11.60
C VAL A 639 -12.89 1.46 11.83
N LEU A 640 -12.41 2.66 12.20
CA LEU A 640 -11.00 2.89 12.56
C LEU A 640 -10.58 2.03 13.77
N ASP A 641 -11.43 1.91 14.79
CA ASP A 641 -11.16 1.01 15.91
C ASP A 641 -11.02 -0.44 15.45
N VAL A 642 -11.94 -0.92 14.61
CA VAL A 642 -11.95 -2.29 14.07
C VAL A 642 -10.71 -2.60 13.24
N CYS A 643 -10.02 -1.62 12.65
CA CYS A 643 -8.71 -1.82 12.02
C CYS A 643 -7.69 -2.45 12.99
N GLU A 644 -7.76 -2.20 14.30
CA GLU A 644 -6.86 -2.79 15.30
C GLU A 644 -7.11 -4.30 15.53
N LEU A 645 -8.23 -4.85 15.05
CA LEU A 645 -8.41 -6.30 14.97
C LEU A 645 -7.51 -6.94 13.90
N ARG A 646 -6.98 -6.14 12.97
CA ARG A 646 -6.18 -6.56 11.81
C ARG A 646 -6.91 -7.63 10.98
N PRO A 647 -8.11 -7.31 10.45
CA PRO A 647 -8.82 -8.19 9.52
C PRO A 647 -8.05 -8.31 8.20
N ILE A 648 -8.38 -9.31 7.38
CA ILE A 648 -7.81 -9.42 6.02
C ILE A 648 -8.87 -9.46 4.94
N GLY A 649 -10.08 -9.95 5.21
CA GLY A 649 -11.17 -10.09 4.26
C GLY A 649 -11.76 -8.75 3.82
N VAL A 650 -11.70 -7.74 4.70
CA VAL A 650 -12.13 -6.37 4.43
C VAL A 650 -10.93 -5.45 4.24
N ASN A 651 -10.92 -4.69 3.16
CA ASN A 651 -10.01 -3.57 2.97
C ASN A 651 -10.64 -2.29 3.53
N MET A 652 -9.98 -1.64 4.49
CA MET A 652 -10.49 -0.42 5.11
C MET A 652 -9.96 0.80 4.36
N ALA A 653 -10.84 1.73 4.01
CA ALA A 653 -10.54 2.95 3.26
C ALA A 653 -11.02 4.20 4.04
N ALA A 654 -10.13 5.17 4.20
CA ALA A 654 -10.40 6.44 4.87
C ALA A 654 -10.19 7.60 3.88
N ARG A 655 -11.27 8.33 3.63
CA ARG A 655 -11.26 9.55 2.83
C ARG A 655 -10.87 10.74 3.70
N ILE A 656 -9.99 11.60 3.17
CA ILE A 656 -9.44 12.77 3.84
C ILE A 656 -9.55 13.95 2.88
N HIS A 657 -9.94 15.09 3.41
CA HIS A 657 -9.89 16.38 2.73
C HIS A 657 -9.13 17.39 3.59
N ARG A 658 -8.82 18.57 3.03
CA ARG A 658 -8.09 19.65 3.71
C ARG A 658 -8.68 20.01 5.08
N ASP A 659 -10.00 20.09 5.14
CA ASP A 659 -10.75 20.47 6.34
C ASP A 659 -11.11 19.27 7.24
N SER A 660 -10.59 18.07 6.99
CA SER A 660 -10.90 16.90 7.83
C SER A 660 -10.50 17.15 9.29
N PRO A 661 -11.31 16.73 10.27
CA PRO A 661 -11.05 16.97 11.69
C PRO A 661 -9.65 16.46 12.11
N PRO A 662 -8.86 17.25 12.84
CA PRO A 662 -7.55 16.81 13.32
C PRO A 662 -7.61 15.47 14.07
N GLU A 663 -8.60 15.30 14.95
CA GLU A 663 -8.81 14.08 15.73
C GLU A 663 -9.07 12.83 14.89
N TYR A 664 -9.63 12.98 13.69
CA TYR A 664 -9.87 11.88 12.75
C TYR A 664 -8.56 11.41 12.12
N VAL A 665 -7.73 12.35 11.66
CA VAL A 665 -6.42 12.02 11.06
C VAL A 665 -5.42 11.55 12.11
N GLU A 666 -5.47 12.12 13.33
CA GLU A 666 -4.70 11.62 14.48
C GLU A 666 -5.13 10.19 14.85
N ARG A 667 -6.42 9.87 14.83
CA ARG A 667 -6.87 8.48 15.06
C ARG A 667 -6.35 7.53 13.98
N ILE A 668 -6.35 7.94 12.71
CA ILE A 668 -5.76 7.15 11.62
C ILE A 668 -4.27 6.90 11.88
N ALA A 669 -3.51 7.93 12.24
CA ALA A 669 -2.10 7.81 12.56
C ALA A 669 -1.85 6.88 13.76
N GLU A 670 -2.67 6.96 14.79
CA GLU A 670 -2.61 6.09 15.97
C GLU A 670 -2.85 4.61 15.59
N VAL A 671 -3.84 4.31 14.74
CA VAL A 671 -4.09 2.94 14.25
C VAL A 671 -2.87 2.36 13.53
N TYR A 672 -2.20 3.19 12.72
CA TYR A 672 -0.95 2.81 12.04
C TYR A 672 0.19 2.51 13.02
N LEU A 673 0.37 3.37 14.02
CA LEU A 673 1.40 3.19 15.05
C LEU A 673 1.13 1.99 15.97
N ASN A 674 -0.13 1.59 16.12
CA ASN A 674 -0.55 0.35 16.79
C ASN A 674 -0.28 -0.92 15.95
N GLY A 675 0.41 -0.76 14.81
CA GLY A 675 0.85 -1.84 13.93
C GLY A 675 -0.27 -2.41 13.06
N SER A 676 -1.33 -1.64 12.80
CA SER A 676 -2.31 -1.99 11.77
C SER A 676 -1.95 -1.30 10.44
N PRO A 677 -1.79 -2.03 9.34
CA PRO A 677 -1.41 -1.46 8.03
C PRO A 677 -2.59 -0.81 7.27
N MET A 678 -3.69 -0.49 7.94
CA MET A 678 -4.94 0.04 7.38
C MET A 678 -5.51 1.12 8.30
N PRO A 679 -6.35 2.05 7.82
CA PRO A 679 -7.00 2.11 6.51
C PRO A 679 -6.11 2.67 5.40
N ALA A 680 -6.34 2.30 4.14
CA ALA A 680 -5.80 3.01 2.98
C ALA A 680 -6.39 4.44 2.92
N LEU A 681 -5.59 5.42 2.54
CA LEU A 681 -5.94 6.84 2.65
C LEU A 681 -6.16 7.46 1.27
N TYR A 682 -7.19 8.29 1.13
CA TYR A 682 -7.64 8.86 -0.15
C TYR A 682 -7.86 10.37 -0.02
N ASN A 683 -7.34 11.14 -0.97
CA ASN A 683 -7.48 12.59 -1.03
C ASN A 683 -8.73 12.99 -1.83
N ASP A 684 -9.74 13.49 -1.13
CA ASP A 684 -11.03 13.84 -1.73
C ASP A 684 -10.90 14.90 -2.83
N GLU A 685 -10.06 15.92 -2.66
CA GLU A 685 -9.88 16.99 -3.64
C GLU A 685 -9.42 16.41 -5.00
N VAL A 686 -8.41 15.54 -4.97
CA VAL A 686 -7.83 14.95 -6.19
C VAL A 686 -8.77 13.92 -6.80
N TYR A 687 -9.42 13.08 -5.98
CA TYR A 687 -10.37 12.07 -6.46
C TYR A 687 -11.61 12.71 -7.06
N VAL A 688 -12.21 13.71 -6.41
CA VAL A 688 -13.38 14.43 -6.94
C VAL A 688 -13.04 15.11 -8.26
N ASP A 689 -11.87 15.74 -8.37
CA ASP A 689 -11.42 16.35 -9.62
C ASP A 689 -11.21 15.30 -10.72
N ALA A 690 -10.58 14.16 -10.41
CA ALA A 690 -10.41 13.05 -11.36
C ALA A 690 -11.75 12.52 -11.90
N LEU A 691 -12.71 12.30 -11.01
CA LEU A 691 -14.04 11.81 -11.35
C LEU A 691 -14.79 12.84 -12.23
N ARG A 692 -14.71 14.13 -11.91
CA ARG A 692 -15.38 15.18 -12.70
C ARG A 692 -14.76 15.40 -14.07
N ASN A 693 -13.44 15.21 -14.18
CA ASN A 693 -12.74 15.31 -15.45
C ASN A 693 -13.10 14.16 -16.39
N GLU A 694 -13.25 12.93 -15.88
CA GLU A 694 -13.55 11.76 -16.71
C GLU A 694 -15.06 11.57 -16.97
N TYR A 695 -15.90 11.90 -15.97
CA TYR A 695 -17.35 11.69 -16.01
C TYR A 695 -18.13 13.01 -16.01
N THR A 696 -18.12 13.70 -17.16
CA THR A 696 -18.70 15.05 -17.32
C THR A 696 -20.20 15.18 -17.03
N THR A 697 -20.94 14.06 -17.01
CA THR A 697 -22.38 14.01 -16.67
C THR A 697 -22.63 13.77 -15.18
N THR A 698 -21.61 13.41 -14.40
CA THR A 698 -21.73 13.16 -12.96
C THR A 698 -21.91 14.49 -12.23
N SER A 699 -22.90 14.56 -11.34
CA SER A 699 -23.09 15.76 -10.53
C SER A 699 -21.94 15.92 -9.53
N LEU A 700 -21.63 17.15 -9.13
CA LEU A 700 -20.63 17.40 -8.09
C LEU A 700 -20.99 16.69 -6.77
N LYS A 701 -22.30 16.57 -6.49
CA LYS A 701 -22.81 15.87 -5.33
C LYS A 701 -22.46 14.38 -5.34
N ASP A 702 -22.64 13.72 -6.49
CA ASP A 702 -22.33 12.29 -6.65
C ASP A 702 -20.82 12.06 -6.63
N ALA A 703 -20.05 12.91 -7.32
CA ALA A 703 -18.60 12.84 -7.31
C ALA A 703 -18.04 12.98 -5.88
N ARG A 704 -18.62 13.85 -5.03
CA ARG A 704 -18.27 13.95 -3.59
C ARG A 704 -18.73 12.75 -2.78
N ASN A 705 -19.75 12.02 -3.22
CA ASN A 705 -20.23 10.82 -2.54
C ASN A 705 -19.50 9.54 -2.97
N TYR A 706 -18.39 9.65 -3.69
CA TYR A 706 -17.68 8.49 -4.20
C TYR A 706 -17.29 7.49 -3.11
N SER A 707 -17.20 6.22 -3.50
CA SER A 707 -16.72 5.13 -2.65
C SER A 707 -15.57 4.40 -3.31
N ILE A 708 -14.79 3.66 -2.53
CA ILE A 708 -13.70 2.84 -3.03
C ILE A 708 -14.15 1.39 -3.18
N VAL A 709 -13.86 0.82 -4.34
CA VAL A 709 -13.98 -0.59 -4.68
C VAL A 709 -12.62 -1.25 -4.52
N GLY A 710 -12.57 -2.44 -3.93
CA GLY A 710 -11.40 -3.31 -4.02
C GLY A 710 -10.12 -2.71 -3.43
N CYS A 711 -9.20 -2.29 -4.28
CA CYS A 711 -7.90 -1.79 -3.85
C CYS A 711 -7.94 -0.28 -3.63
N VAL A 712 -8.28 0.49 -4.65
CA VAL A 712 -8.18 1.96 -4.70
C VAL A 712 -9.16 2.64 -5.65
N GLU A 713 -10.04 1.88 -6.29
CA GLU A 713 -10.79 2.35 -7.45
C GLU A 713 -12.06 3.10 -7.06
N PRO A 714 -12.28 4.33 -7.55
CA PRO A 714 -13.44 5.11 -7.13
C PRO A 714 -14.68 4.83 -8.01
N VAL A 715 -15.86 4.77 -7.39
CA VAL A 715 -17.15 4.84 -8.11
C VAL A 715 -17.73 6.25 -8.03
N ALA A 716 -18.00 6.83 -9.19
CA ALA A 716 -18.50 8.19 -9.35
C ALA A 716 -19.94 8.47 -8.86
N SER A 717 -20.76 7.44 -8.62
CA SER A 717 -22.14 7.58 -8.13
C SER A 717 -22.69 6.25 -7.62
N ASP A 718 -23.85 6.28 -6.96
CA ASP A 718 -24.57 5.08 -6.52
C ASP A 718 -25.18 4.26 -7.68
N ASP A 719 -25.15 4.79 -8.90
CA ASP A 719 -25.63 4.11 -10.13
C ASP A 719 -24.51 3.95 -11.17
N HIS A 720 -23.28 3.75 -10.68
CA HIS A 720 -22.10 3.46 -11.48
C HIS A 720 -21.69 2.00 -11.35
N PHE A 721 -21.92 1.21 -12.40
CA PHE A 721 -21.39 -0.14 -12.50
C PHE A 721 -19.97 -0.12 -13.09
N ALA A 722 -19.01 0.16 -12.21
CA ALA A 722 -17.58 0.14 -12.53
C ALA A 722 -17.08 -1.31 -12.49
N ASN A 723 -16.46 -1.79 -13.57
CA ASN A 723 -15.71 -3.05 -13.60
C ASN A 723 -14.22 -2.72 -13.48
N THR A 724 -13.79 -2.34 -12.29
CA THR A 724 -12.58 -1.52 -12.12
C THR A 724 -11.27 -2.27 -12.39
N ASP A 725 -11.25 -3.60 -12.27
CA ASP A 725 -10.07 -4.44 -12.53
C ASP A 725 -10.30 -5.42 -13.70
N SER A 726 -10.51 -4.88 -14.91
CA SER A 726 -10.86 -5.69 -16.09
C SER A 726 -9.66 -6.44 -16.68
N ALA A 727 -8.52 -5.75 -16.81
CA ALA A 727 -7.29 -6.26 -17.39
C ALA A 727 -6.08 -5.43 -16.94
N ASN A 728 -4.88 -5.99 -17.09
CA ASN A 728 -3.62 -5.29 -16.88
C ASN A 728 -2.65 -5.47 -18.06
N VAL A 729 -1.78 -4.47 -18.27
CA VAL A 729 -0.84 -4.40 -19.39
C VAL A 729 0.55 -4.01 -18.88
N ASN A 730 1.57 -4.73 -19.34
CA ASN A 730 2.97 -4.40 -19.10
C ASN A 730 3.42 -3.32 -20.09
N VAL A 731 3.53 -2.06 -19.63
CA VAL A 731 3.89 -0.94 -20.53
C VAL A 731 5.38 -0.90 -20.89
N VAL A 732 6.22 -1.68 -20.20
CA VAL A 732 7.68 -1.69 -20.41
C VAL A 732 8.06 -2.40 -21.72
N LEU A 733 7.34 -3.45 -22.10
CA LEU A 733 7.66 -4.22 -23.30
C LEU A 733 7.45 -3.44 -24.61
N PRO A 734 6.31 -2.75 -24.84
CA PRO A 734 6.18 -1.90 -26.02
C PRO A 734 7.22 -0.77 -26.06
N PHE A 735 7.65 -0.25 -24.90
CA PHE A 735 8.76 0.70 -24.82
C PHE A 735 10.09 0.08 -25.28
N LEU A 736 10.43 -1.12 -24.79
CA LEU A 736 11.65 -1.82 -25.22
C LEU A 736 11.64 -2.15 -26.72
N GLN A 737 10.49 -2.55 -27.27
CA GLN A 737 10.34 -2.76 -28.72
C GLN A 737 10.61 -1.47 -29.51
N ALA A 738 10.08 -0.34 -29.05
CA ALA A 738 10.32 0.96 -29.68
C ALA A 738 11.81 1.36 -29.64
N LEU A 739 12.48 1.10 -28.51
CA LEU A 739 13.91 1.38 -28.34
C LEU A 739 14.80 0.50 -29.22
N GLN A 740 14.47 -0.79 -29.36
CA GLN A 740 15.23 -1.75 -30.16
C GLN A 740 14.93 -1.65 -31.67
N GLY A 741 13.76 -1.10 -32.03
CA GLY A 741 13.22 -1.13 -33.38
C GLY A 741 12.54 -2.46 -33.74
N ASP A 742 12.06 -3.21 -32.75
CA ASP A 742 11.29 -4.45 -32.96
C ASP A 742 9.81 -4.15 -33.21
N THR A 743 9.22 -4.85 -34.18
CA THR A 743 7.82 -4.68 -34.59
C THR A 743 7.01 -5.97 -34.47
N LYS A 744 7.58 -7.02 -33.86
CA LYS A 744 6.87 -8.28 -33.64
C LYS A 744 5.67 -8.06 -32.71
N PRO A 745 4.50 -8.63 -33.00
CA PRO A 745 3.37 -8.54 -32.08
C PRO A 745 3.70 -9.17 -30.72
N LEU A 746 3.35 -8.46 -29.64
CA LEU A 746 3.55 -8.95 -28.26
C LEU A 746 2.42 -9.86 -27.78
N TRP A 747 1.21 -9.71 -28.34
CA TRP A 747 0.00 -10.43 -27.92
C TRP A 747 -0.52 -11.43 -28.97
N ARG A 748 -0.47 -11.08 -30.26
CA ARG A 748 -0.88 -11.97 -31.36
C ARG A 748 0.24 -12.95 -31.74
N VAL A 749 0.04 -14.25 -31.48
CA VAL A 749 0.95 -15.29 -31.99
C VAL A 749 0.54 -15.65 -33.42
N GLY A 750 1.35 -15.25 -34.41
CA GLY A 750 1.00 -15.34 -35.83
C GLY A 750 1.45 -16.62 -36.53
N SER A 751 2.27 -17.47 -35.91
CA SER A 751 2.81 -18.68 -36.56
C SER A 751 3.03 -19.86 -35.62
N LEU A 752 2.91 -21.08 -36.15
CA LEU A 752 3.25 -22.34 -35.47
C LEU A 752 4.69 -22.32 -34.89
N GLY A 753 5.62 -21.59 -35.49
CA GLY A 753 6.99 -21.45 -34.98
C GLY A 753 7.12 -20.59 -33.73
N GLN A 754 6.26 -19.57 -33.55
CA GLN A 754 6.18 -18.80 -32.31
C GLN A 754 5.44 -19.56 -31.21
N PHE A 755 4.45 -20.38 -31.57
CA PHE A 755 3.82 -21.33 -30.64
C PHE A 755 4.84 -22.36 -30.14
N ASP A 756 5.65 -22.93 -31.03
CA ASP A 756 6.75 -23.81 -30.64
C ASP A 756 7.77 -23.09 -29.76
N GLN A 757 8.12 -21.82 -30.03
CA GLN A 757 8.99 -21.03 -29.14
C GLN A 757 8.37 -20.77 -27.77
N MET A 758 7.11 -20.33 -27.68
CA MET A 758 6.40 -20.14 -26.40
C MET A 758 6.29 -21.45 -25.61
N VAL A 759 5.95 -22.55 -26.28
CA VAL A 759 5.87 -23.88 -25.65
C VAL A 759 7.25 -24.33 -25.20
N ILE A 760 8.29 -24.13 -26.03
CA ILE A 760 9.68 -24.45 -25.68
C ILE A 760 10.19 -23.57 -24.54
N GLU A 761 9.87 -22.28 -24.50
CA GLU A 761 10.26 -21.34 -23.44
C GLU A 761 9.50 -21.59 -22.14
N GLY A 762 8.19 -21.86 -22.21
CA GLY A 762 7.37 -22.32 -21.10
C GLY A 762 7.85 -23.65 -20.52
N MET A 763 8.25 -24.60 -21.38
CA MET A 763 8.90 -25.86 -20.97
C MET A 763 10.35 -25.67 -20.48
N ARG A 764 11.05 -24.61 -20.93
CA ARG A 764 12.43 -24.29 -20.54
C ARG A 764 12.52 -23.53 -19.24
N SER A 765 11.44 -22.86 -18.79
CA SER A 765 11.34 -22.27 -17.46
C SER A 765 11.88 -23.27 -16.42
N ARG A 766 12.80 -22.82 -15.57
CA ARG A 766 13.59 -23.70 -14.68
C ARG A 766 12.73 -24.55 -13.72
N VAL A 767 11.44 -24.24 -13.62
CA VAL A 767 10.42 -24.89 -12.78
C VAL A 767 10.12 -26.33 -13.21
N VAL A 768 10.03 -26.62 -14.52
CA VAL A 768 9.68 -27.97 -15.01
C VAL A 768 10.87 -28.94 -14.92
N ARG A 769 12.10 -28.48 -15.21
CA ARG A 769 13.30 -29.34 -15.18
C ARG A 769 13.75 -29.75 -13.78
N GLY A 770 13.51 -28.92 -12.76
CA GLY A 770 13.86 -29.22 -11.37
C GLY A 770 12.91 -30.22 -10.69
N ARG A 771 11.60 -30.12 -10.94
CA ARG A 771 10.58 -30.95 -10.27
C ARG A 771 10.36 -32.33 -10.91
N VAL A 772 10.50 -32.46 -12.23
CA VAL A 772 10.37 -33.77 -12.91
C VAL A 772 11.52 -34.72 -12.53
N ARG A 773 12.71 -34.19 -12.25
CA ARG A 773 13.87 -35.00 -11.81
C ARG A 773 13.76 -35.55 -10.39
N ARG A 774 13.00 -34.92 -9.50
CA ARG A 774 12.84 -35.35 -8.09
C ARG A 774 11.58 -36.20 -7.82
N LYS A 775 10.54 -36.16 -8.67
CA LYS A 775 9.28 -36.90 -8.44
C LYS A 775 9.13 -38.24 -9.18
N LEU A 776 10.02 -38.61 -10.12
CA LEU A 776 10.01 -39.94 -10.75
C LEU A 776 10.88 -40.96 -9.99
N ARG A 777 10.53 -41.22 -8.72
CA ARG A 777 10.91 -42.43 -7.98
C ARG A 777 9.64 -43.14 -7.52
N VAL A 778 8.79 -43.53 -8.47
CA VAL A 778 7.70 -44.47 -8.20
C VAL A 778 7.86 -45.64 -9.17
N ARG A 779 8.14 -46.82 -8.59
CA ARG A 779 8.20 -48.11 -9.27
C ARG A 779 6.79 -48.45 -9.78
N ASP A 780 6.52 -48.33 -11.07
CA ASP A 780 5.50 -49.19 -11.70
C ASP A 780 5.72 -49.39 -13.22
N ARG A 781 5.12 -50.47 -13.72
CA ARG A 781 5.26 -51.18 -15.01
C ARG A 781 5.23 -50.33 -16.30
N ALA A 782 4.85 -49.06 -16.26
CA ALA A 782 4.78 -48.17 -17.44
C ALA A 782 6.16 -47.89 -18.09
N SER A 783 7.25 -48.06 -17.34
CA SER A 783 8.63 -47.86 -17.83
C SER A 783 9.10 -48.88 -18.87
N ARG A 784 8.45 -50.05 -18.98
CA ARG A 784 8.83 -51.09 -19.97
C ARG A 784 8.29 -50.84 -21.38
N VAL A 785 7.21 -50.08 -21.52
CA VAL A 785 6.64 -49.74 -22.84
C VAL A 785 7.46 -48.62 -23.49
N LEU A 786 7.88 -47.61 -22.71
CA LEU A 786 8.78 -46.54 -23.16
C LEU A 786 10.21 -47.05 -23.51
N ALA A 787 10.64 -48.17 -22.92
CA ALA A 787 11.94 -48.77 -23.25
C ALA A 787 11.98 -49.44 -24.65
N ARG A 788 10.83 -49.83 -25.22
CA ARG A 788 10.77 -50.46 -26.55
C ARG A 788 10.82 -49.46 -27.71
N LEU A 789 10.42 -48.21 -27.48
CA LEU A 789 10.54 -47.12 -28.47
C LEU A 789 11.97 -46.56 -28.61
N ARG A 790 12.94 -47.12 -27.89
CA ARG A 790 14.32 -46.62 -27.81
C ARG A 790 15.32 -47.34 -28.74
N LYS A 791 14.84 -48.19 -29.66
CA LYS A 791 15.65 -48.89 -30.67
C LYS A 791 15.35 -48.38 -32.09
N LEU A 792 15.73 -47.15 -32.38
CA LEU A 792 16.00 -46.67 -33.74
C LEU A 792 17.42 -46.10 -33.76
N PRO A 793 18.23 -46.38 -34.79
CA PRO A 793 19.64 -46.04 -34.80
C PRO A 793 19.84 -44.52 -34.84
N PRO A 794 20.89 -43.98 -34.18
CA PRO A 794 21.15 -42.55 -34.15
C PRO A 794 21.64 -42.12 -35.54
N SER A 795 20.74 -41.59 -36.38
CA SER A 795 21.16 -40.85 -37.56
C SER A 795 21.80 -39.54 -37.09
N ARG A 796 22.97 -39.27 -37.68
CA ARG A 796 23.87 -38.15 -37.42
C ARG A 796 23.14 -36.80 -37.44
N ARG A 797 22.73 -36.31 -36.27
CA ARG A 797 22.54 -34.91 -35.87
C ARG A 797 22.51 -34.93 -34.34
N PHE A 798 23.00 -33.89 -33.68
CA PHE A 798 23.23 -33.82 -32.22
C PHE A 798 24.58 -34.36 -31.73
N ARG A 799 25.65 -33.78 -32.25
CA ARG A 799 26.83 -33.48 -31.42
C ARG A 799 27.36 -32.09 -31.78
N LYS A 800 27.51 -31.26 -30.73
CA LYS A 800 28.07 -29.90 -30.68
C LYS A 800 27.15 -28.77 -31.18
N ASN A 801 26.63 -28.01 -30.21
CA ASN A 801 26.33 -26.56 -30.22
C ASN A 801 26.09 -26.22 -28.72
N ALA A 802 27.11 -26.08 -27.87
CA ALA A 802 27.85 -24.83 -27.65
C ALA A 802 27.43 -23.67 -28.58
N SER A 803 26.30 -23.01 -28.29
CA SER A 803 25.85 -21.83 -29.04
C SER A 803 25.40 -20.63 -28.19
N TRP A 804 25.80 -20.55 -26.91
CA TRP A 804 25.73 -19.27 -26.18
C TRP A 804 26.86 -18.31 -26.58
N ARG A 805 27.84 -18.77 -27.37
CA ARG A 805 29.01 -17.99 -27.82
C ARG A 805 28.98 -17.58 -29.30
N ASN A 806 27.88 -17.83 -30.01
CA ASN A 806 27.66 -17.31 -31.36
C ASN A 806 26.20 -16.82 -31.46
N MET A 807 25.87 -15.77 -30.72
CA MET A 807 24.82 -14.87 -31.18
C MET A 807 25.38 -14.19 -32.42
N ALA A 808 24.75 -14.40 -33.58
CA ALA A 808 24.85 -13.40 -34.62
C ALA A 808 24.49 -12.06 -33.95
N LEU A 809 25.35 -11.04 -34.10
CA LEU A 809 25.12 -9.71 -33.56
C LEU A 809 23.67 -9.32 -33.87
N VAL A 810 22.85 -9.14 -32.82
CA VAL A 810 21.50 -8.63 -33.00
C VAL A 810 21.65 -7.24 -33.58
N THR A 811 21.20 -7.04 -34.82
CA THR A 811 21.25 -5.72 -35.46
C THR A 811 20.07 -4.92 -34.95
N TYR A 812 20.33 -3.98 -34.03
CA TYR A 812 19.34 -3.03 -33.55
C TYR A 812 19.04 -1.95 -34.60
N ASN A 813 17.83 -1.42 -34.57
CA ASN A 813 17.44 -0.21 -35.31
C ASN A 813 16.97 0.87 -34.33
N PRO A 814 17.87 1.40 -33.48
CA PRO A 814 17.48 2.32 -32.43
C PRO A 814 16.96 3.65 -32.99
N PRO A 815 16.15 4.40 -32.22
CA PRO A 815 15.71 5.73 -32.63
C PRO A 815 16.87 6.73 -32.63
N TYR A 816 16.78 7.78 -33.45
CA TYR A 816 17.83 8.81 -33.54
C TYR A 816 17.57 10.05 -32.66
N CYS A 817 16.37 10.20 -32.09
CA CYS A 817 16.00 11.26 -31.16
C CYS A 817 14.88 10.82 -30.22
N MET A 818 14.62 11.60 -29.16
CA MET A 818 13.53 11.34 -28.21
C MET A 818 12.16 11.36 -28.89
N ASP A 819 11.89 12.29 -29.82
CA ASP A 819 10.59 12.35 -30.52
C ASP A 819 10.29 11.06 -31.27
N GLN A 820 11.28 10.53 -32.02
CA GLN A 820 11.11 9.27 -32.73
C GLN A 820 10.92 8.10 -31.77
N LEU A 821 11.61 8.07 -30.63
CA LEU A 821 11.39 7.05 -29.59
C LEU A 821 9.95 7.11 -29.07
N MET A 822 9.44 8.31 -28.80
CA MET A 822 8.08 8.50 -28.29
C MET A 822 7.01 8.11 -29.31
N ASP A 823 7.19 8.45 -30.59
CA ASP A 823 6.26 8.04 -31.67
C ASP A 823 6.22 6.52 -31.81
N ARG A 824 7.38 5.88 -31.85
CA ARG A 824 7.48 4.41 -31.89
C ARG A 824 6.85 3.77 -30.66
N PHE A 825 7.10 4.32 -29.46
CA PHE A 825 6.53 3.79 -28.23
C PHE A 825 5.00 3.90 -28.23
N LYS A 826 4.46 5.05 -28.66
CA LYS A 826 3.03 5.24 -28.84
C LYS A 826 2.43 4.18 -29.78
N GLU A 827 3.02 3.98 -30.95
CA GLU A 827 2.53 2.98 -31.92
C GLU A 827 2.51 1.56 -31.33
N ARG A 828 3.61 1.15 -30.67
CA ARG A 828 3.70 -0.19 -30.04
C ARG A 828 2.71 -0.35 -28.88
N LEU A 829 2.55 0.68 -28.05
CA LEU A 829 1.63 0.67 -26.91
C LEU A 829 0.18 0.55 -27.39
N PHE A 830 -0.21 1.31 -28.41
CA PHE A 830 -1.56 1.31 -28.95
C PHE A 830 -1.91 -0.04 -29.61
N GLU A 831 -0.93 -0.69 -30.25
CA GLU A 831 -1.11 -2.05 -30.78
C GLU A 831 -1.39 -3.08 -29.67
N VAL A 832 -0.55 -3.12 -28.62
CA VAL A 832 -0.71 -4.12 -27.56
C VAL A 832 -1.99 -3.91 -26.76
N VAL A 833 -2.39 -2.66 -26.52
CA VAL A 833 -3.64 -2.32 -25.82
C VAL A 833 -4.86 -2.79 -26.61
N ARG A 834 -4.95 -2.44 -27.91
CA ARG A 834 -6.06 -2.90 -28.76
C ARG A 834 -6.18 -4.42 -28.79
N ASP A 835 -5.06 -5.13 -28.80
CA ASP A 835 -5.04 -6.59 -28.83
C ASP A 835 -5.50 -7.25 -27.52
N VAL A 836 -5.07 -6.72 -26.37
CA VAL A 836 -5.53 -7.20 -25.06
C VAL A 836 -7.02 -6.91 -24.89
N LEU A 837 -7.47 -5.71 -25.27
CA LEU A 837 -8.85 -5.28 -25.11
C LEU A 837 -9.81 -5.97 -26.08
N ALA A 838 -9.36 -6.44 -27.24
CA ALA A 838 -10.18 -7.25 -28.13
C ALA A 838 -10.59 -8.60 -27.49
N ASP A 839 -9.66 -9.25 -26.78
CA ASP A 839 -9.97 -10.47 -26.01
C ASP A 839 -10.92 -10.14 -24.84
N GLN A 840 -10.71 -8.99 -24.18
CA GLN A 840 -11.55 -8.51 -23.08
C GLN A 840 -13.00 -8.28 -23.53
N GLN A 841 -13.22 -7.58 -24.64
CA GLN A 841 -14.57 -7.36 -25.22
C GLN A 841 -15.26 -8.70 -25.52
N ARG A 842 -14.51 -9.68 -26.05
CA ARG A 842 -15.05 -11.02 -26.31
C ARG A 842 -15.51 -11.72 -25.03
N ILE A 843 -14.77 -11.55 -23.93
CA ILE A 843 -15.13 -12.09 -22.62
C ILE A 843 -16.39 -11.38 -22.10
N GLU A 844 -16.44 -10.05 -22.11
CA GLU A 844 -17.58 -9.25 -21.65
C GLU A 844 -18.88 -9.57 -22.41
N MET A 845 -18.82 -9.66 -23.74
CA MET A 845 -19.98 -10.09 -24.55
C MET A 845 -20.45 -11.51 -24.21
N THR A 846 -19.53 -12.40 -23.86
CA THR A 846 -19.89 -13.77 -23.43
C THR A 846 -20.56 -13.74 -22.06
N LEU A 847 -20.06 -12.91 -21.13
CA LEU A 847 -20.66 -12.74 -19.80
C LEU A 847 -22.10 -12.21 -19.90
N ALA A 848 -22.32 -11.14 -20.65
CA ALA A 848 -23.65 -10.57 -20.88
C ALA A 848 -24.64 -11.59 -21.45
N LYS A 849 -24.17 -12.47 -22.35
CA LYS A 849 -25.00 -13.50 -22.98
C LYS A 849 -25.36 -14.69 -22.08
N TYR A 850 -24.63 -14.93 -20.99
CA TYR A 850 -24.75 -16.19 -20.25
C TYR A 850 -24.79 -16.08 -18.72
N LEU A 851 -24.50 -14.92 -18.14
CA LEU A 851 -24.19 -14.79 -16.71
C LEU A 851 -24.72 -13.47 -16.11
N THR A 852 -25.94 -13.04 -16.48
CA THR A 852 -26.59 -11.85 -15.89
C THR A 852 -26.76 -11.97 -14.37
N THR A 853 -26.92 -10.83 -13.69
CA THR A 853 -26.91 -10.69 -12.23
C THR A 853 -28.13 -9.90 -11.72
N PRO A 854 -29.34 -10.49 -11.72
CA PRO A 854 -30.57 -9.77 -11.38
C PRO A 854 -30.62 -9.20 -9.95
N LEU A 855 -30.01 -9.85 -8.95
CA LEU A 855 -29.96 -9.30 -7.59
C LEU A 855 -29.13 -8.01 -7.57
N ALA A 856 -27.90 -8.05 -8.10
CA ALA A 856 -27.06 -6.86 -8.20
C ALA A 856 -27.75 -5.74 -8.99
N SER A 857 -28.31 -6.07 -10.16
CA SER A 857 -29.02 -5.11 -11.04
C SER A 857 -30.22 -4.43 -10.37
N SER A 858 -30.89 -5.08 -9.42
CA SER A 858 -32.02 -4.50 -8.69
C SER A 858 -31.65 -3.27 -7.83
N LEU A 859 -30.35 -3.14 -7.51
CA LEU A 859 -29.82 -2.06 -6.68
C LEU A 859 -29.29 -0.88 -7.50
N TYR A 860 -29.30 -0.97 -8.83
CA TYR A 860 -28.98 0.12 -9.75
C TYR A 860 -30.28 0.72 -10.28
N PRO A 861 -30.66 1.95 -9.88
CA PRO A 861 -31.85 2.62 -10.41
C PRO A 861 -31.90 2.65 -11.95
N GLY A 862 -30.75 2.82 -12.62
CA GLY A 862 -30.67 2.81 -14.08
C GLY A 862 -31.09 1.48 -14.70
N CYS A 863 -30.73 0.35 -14.08
CA CYS A 863 -31.13 -0.99 -14.52
C CYS A 863 -32.64 -1.18 -14.41
N VAL A 864 -33.23 -0.74 -13.28
CA VAL A 864 -34.69 -0.82 -13.08
C VAL A 864 -35.43 0.09 -14.07
N GLU A 865 -34.88 1.26 -14.38
CA GLU A 865 -35.47 2.17 -15.36
C GLU A 865 -35.36 1.63 -16.80
N SER A 866 -34.20 1.12 -17.19
CA SER A 866 -33.95 0.63 -18.55
C SER A 866 -34.52 -0.76 -18.83
N GLY A 867 -34.78 -1.56 -17.79
CA GLY A 867 -35.17 -2.96 -17.91
C GLY A 867 -34.04 -3.85 -18.41
N LYS A 868 -32.78 -3.47 -18.14
CA LYS A 868 -31.55 -4.16 -18.59
C LYS A 868 -30.64 -4.50 -17.43
N ASP A 869 -29.94 -5.63 -17.54
CA ASP A 869 -28.95 -6.05 -16.56
C ASP A 869 -27.69 -5.15 -16.60
N VAL A 870 -26.93 -5.10 -15.50
CA VAL A 870 -25.65 -4.38 -15.45
C VAL A 870 -24.63 -4.88 -16.48
N TYR A 871 -24.65 -6.17 -16.84
CA TYR A 871 -23.77 -6.70 -17.90
C TYR A 871 -24.23 -6.29 -19.30
N GLU A 872 -25.45 -5.79 -19.44
CA GLU A 872 -26.01 -5.26 -20.69
C GLU A 872 -25.95 -3.71 -20.74
N GLY A 873 -25.27 -3.08 -19.77
CA GLY A 873 -25.12 -1.62 -19.69
C GLY A 873 -26.33 -0.90 -19.10
N GLY A 874 -27.09 -1.56 -18.21
CA GLY A 874 -28.30 -0.95 -17.63
C GLY A 874 -28.05 0.21 -16.65
N ALA A 875 -26.88 0.29 -16.00
CA ALA A 875 -26.55 1.36 -15.06
C ALA A 875 -26.35 2.72 -15.77
N THR A 876 -26.55 3.85 -15.08
CA THR A 876 -26.35 5.18 -15.66
C THR A 876 -24.89 5.42 -16.09
N ILE A 877 -23.92 4.87 -15.35
CA ILE A 877 -22.50 4.95 -15.69
C ILE A 877 -21.92 3.53 -15.79
N ASN A 878 -21.28 3.22 -16.90
CA ASN A 878 -20.60 1.94 -17.15
C ASN A 878 -19.14 2.18 -17.51
N THR A 879 -18.21 1.55 -16.78
CA THR A 879 -16.77 1.67 -17.06
C THR A 879 -16.06 0.33 -16.87
N SER A 880 -14.96 0.13 -17.60
CA SER A 880 -14.05 -1.00 -17.44
C SER A 880 -12.63 -0.47 -17.19
N GLY A 881 -12.10 -0.69 -15.99
CA GLY A 881 -10.79 -0.18 -15.60
C GLY A 881 -9.63 -1.07 -16.06
N ILE A 882 -8.59 -0.45 -16.62
CA ILE A 882 -7.41 -1.15 -17.19
C ILE A 882 -6.14 -0.65 -16.51
N GLN A 883 -5.34 -1.58 -15.99
CA GLN A 883 -4.16 -1.27 -15.21
C GLN A 883 -2.89 -1.21 -16.05
N ALA A 884 -2.13 -0.13 -15.94
CA ALA A 884 -0.76 -0.06 -16.45
C ALA A 884 0.24 -0.50 -15.39
N VAL A 885 1.17 -1.39 -15.77
CA VAL A 885 2.25 -1.87 -14.89
C VAL A 885 3.60 -1.50 -15.48
N GLY A 886 4.45 -0.84 -14.67
CA GLY A 886 5.79 -0.40 -15.05
C GLY A 886 5.88 1.02 -15.62
N VAL A 887 4.95 1.91 -15.21
CA VAL A 887 4.96 3.33 -15.64
C VAL A 887 6.24 4.04 -15.19
N THR A 888 6.59 3.94 -13.89
CA THR A 888 7.83 4.53 -13.35
C THR A 888 9.05 3.99 -14.09
N ASP A 889 9.11 2.68 -14.36
CA ASP A 889 10.24 2.05 -15.05
C ASP A 889 10.48 2.62 -16.45
N VAL A 890 9.39 2.88 -17.20
CA VAL A 890 9.48 3.52 -18.52
C VAL A 890 9.92 4.98 -18.37
N ALA A 891 9.34 5.72 -17.42
CA ALA A 891 9.67 7.13 -17.20
C ALA A 891 11.14 7.33 -16.81
N ASP A 892 11.66 6.56 -15.85
CA ASP A 892 13.06 6.60 -15.45
C ASP A 892 14.00 6.16 -16.58
N SER A 893 13.57 5.22 -17.43
CA SER A 893 14.34 4.81 -18.61
C SER A 893 14.39 5.91 -19.67
N LEU A 894 13.29 6.64 -19.89
CA LEU A 894 13.25 7.79 -20.79
C LEU A 894 14.14 8.92 -20.27
N MET A 895 14.10 9.21 -18.98
CA MET A 895 14.95 10.20 -18.33
C MET A 895 16.44 9.82 -18.46
N ALA A 896 16.80 8.56 -18.19
CA ALA A 896 18.18 8.09 -18.31
C ALA A 896 18.70 8.17 -19.75
N ILE A 897 17.90 7.79 -20.75
CA ILE A 897 18.26 7.92 -22.17
C ILE A 897 18.42 9.41 -22.54
N GLU A 898 17.47 10.26 -22.16
CA GLU A 898 17.53 11.68 -22.46
C GLU A 898 18.81 12.32 -21.90
N ASP A 899 19.12 12.04 -20.63
CA ASP A 899 20.27 12.58 -19.94
C ASP A 899 21.60 12.05 -20.50
N VAL A 900 21.78 10.73 -20.51
CA VAL A 900 23.07 10.10 -20.80
C VAL A 900 23.39 10.08 -22.30
N VAL A 901 22.40 9.81 -23.15
CA VAL A 901 22.60 9.65 -24.60
C VAL A 901 22.44 10.98 -25.34
N PHE A 902 21.40 11.75 -25.04
CA PHE A 902 21.07 12.92 -25.86
C PHE A 902 21.62 14.24 -25.31
N LYS A 903 21.53 14.48 -24.00
CA LYS A 903 22.04 15.70 -23.34
C LYS A 903 23.55 15.63 -23.14
N LYS A 904 24.04 14.63 -22.41
CA LYS A 904 25.47 14.45 -22.08
C LYS A 904 26.28 13.78 -23.18
N LYS A 905 25.63 13.02 -24.07
CA LYS A 905 26.26 12.32 -25.22
C LYS A 905 27.42 11.41 -24.82
N LEU A 906 27.27 10.70 -23.70
CA LEU A 906 28.30 9.80 -23.18
C LEU A 906 28.36 8.49 -23.99
N TYR A 907 27.20 7.99 -24.43
CA TYR A 907 27.07 6.72 -25.15
C TYR A 907 26.03 6.81 -26.26
N SER A 908 26.10 5.90 -27.24
CA SER A 908 25.02 5.67 -28.20
C SER A 908 23.95 4.73 -27.64
N ILE A 909 22.73 4.74 -28.22
CA ILE A 909 21.67 3.79 -27.83
C ILE A 909 22.09 2.34 -28.09
N ASP A 910 22.85 2.07 -29.16
CA ASP A 910 23.34 0.71 -29.47
C ASP A 910 24.28 0.19 -28.36
N GLU A 911 25.14 1.05 -27.81
CA GLU A 911 26.00 0.70 -26.67
C GLU A 911 25.19 0.40 -25.41
N VAL A 912 24.19 1.24 -25.11
CA VAL A 912 23.28 1.01 -23.97
C VAL A 912 22.52 -0.31 -24.14
N LEU A 913 21.96 -0.58 -25.33
CA LEU A 913 21.25 -1.83 -25.63
C LEU A 913 22.15 -3.06 -25.48
N ARG A 914 23.41 -2.98 -25.93
CA ARG A 914 24.38 -4.07 -25.79
C ARG A 914 24.81 -4.27 -24.33
N ALA A 915 24.94 -3.20 -23.55
CA ALA A 915 25.18 -3.28 -22.12
C ALA A 915 24.01 -3.96 -21.40
N MET A 916 22.78 -3.61 -21.76
CA MET A 916 21.56 -4.26 -21.25
C MET A 916 21.48 -5.75 -21.61
N ASP A 917 21.83 -6.15 -22.85
CA ASP A 917 21.88 -7.55 -23.27
C ASP A 917 22.87 -8.39 -22.44
N ALA A 918 23.93 -7.75 -21.96
CA ALA A 918 24.92 -8.33 -21.07
C ALA A 918 24.54 -8.21 -19.58
N ASP A 919 23.33 -7.71 -19.26
CA ASP A 919 22.89 -7.39 -17.89
C ASP A 919 23.91 -6.52 -17.13
N PHE A 920 24.54 -5.61 -17.87
CA PHE A 920 25.61 -4.73 -17.42
C PHE A 920 26.89 -5.42 -16.91
N GLU A 921 27.10 -6.71 -17.23
CA GLU A 921 28.31 -7.43 -16.85
C GLU A 921 29.54 -6.92 -17.65
N GLY A 922 30.65 -6.69 -16.95
CA GLY A 922 31.94 -6.25 -17.50
C GLY A 922 32.23 -4.77 -17.28
N ASP A 923 33.51 -4.42 -17.15
CA ASP A 923 33.96 -3.09 -16.67
C ASP A 923 33.36 -1.92 -17.46
N TYR A 924 33.34 -1.98 -18.79
CA TYR A 924 32.74 -0.93 -19.63
C TYR A 924 31.22 -0.82 -19.45
N ASN A 925 30.54 -1.95 -19.33
CA ASN A 925 29.08 -1.96 -19.15
C ASN A 925 28.68 -1.49 -17.74
N GLN A 926 29.54 -1.70 -16.74
CA GLN A 926 29.36 -1.15 -15.39
C GLN A 926 29.52 0.37 -15.36
N GLU A 927 30.42 0.94 -16.16
CA GLU A 927 30.53 2.39 -16.31
C GLU A 927 29.26 2.99 -16.92
N ILE A 928 28.74 2.36 -17.99
CA ILE A 928 27.44 2.73 -18.57
C ILE A 928 26.34 2.61 -17.51
N HIS A 929 26.30 1.51 -16.78
CA HIS A 929 25.30 1.26 -15.73
C HIS A 929 25.32 2.34 -14.66
N GLN A 930 26.50 2.73 -14.19
CA GLN A 930 26.65 3.77 -13.18
C GLN A 930 26.13 5.12 -13.70
N HIS A 931 26.49 5.53 -14.92
CA HIS A 931 25.97 6.78 -15.50
C HIS A 931 24.45 6.75 -15.71
N LEU A 932 23.87 5.60 -16.06
CA LEU A 932 22.43 5.43 -16.14
C LEU A 932 21.75 5.52 -14.77
N LEU A 933 22.37 4.97 -13.72
CA LEU A 933 21.89 5.09 -12.33
C LEU A 933 21.96 6.53 -11.83
N ASP A 934 23.03 7.25 -12.14
CA ASP A 934 23.28 8.64 -11.74
C ASP A 934 22.35 9.66 -12.41
N ALA A 935 21.70 9.28 -13.52
CA ALA A 935 20.68 10.13 -14.14
C ALA A 935 19.51 10.38 -13.16
N PRO A 936 18.81 11.53 -13.23
CA PRO A 936 17.67 11.80 -12.36
C PRO A 936 16.62 10.69 -12.38
N LYS A 937 15.99 10.42 -11.23
CA LYS A 937 14.98 9.38 -11.03
C LYS A 937 13.75 9.94 -10.35
N PHE A 938 12.60 9.36 -10.66
CA PHE A 938 11.35 9.63 -9.96
C PHE A 938 11.45 9.20 -8.48
N GLY A 939 11.01 10.07 -7.57
CA GLY A 939 11.23 9.94 -6.14
C GLY A 939 12.28 10.89 -5.57
N ASN A 940 13.08 11.53 -6.43
CA ASN A 940 13.87 12.69 -6.05
C ASN A 940 13.15 13.96 -6.49
N ASP A 941 12.77 14.81 -5.53
CA ASP A 941 12.03 16.04 -5.80
C ASP A 941 12.89 17.22 -6.34
N ASP A 942 14.17 16.96 -6.64
CA ASP A 942 15.11 17.88 -7.33
C ASP A 942 14.92 17.98 -8.86
N SER A 943 14.30 16.99 -9.52
CA SER A 943 14.20 16.96 -10.99
C SER A 943 12.78 17.09 -11.49
N GLU A 944 12.46 18.23 -12.09
CA GLU A 944 11.18 18.43 -12.78
C GLU A 944 11.07 17.57 -14.06
N GLU A 945 12.18 17.27 -14.73
CA GLU A 945 12.21 16.41 -15.91
C GLU A 945 11.82 14.96 -15.58
N ALA A 946 12.21 14.43 -14.41
CA ALA A 946 11.77 13.11 -13.98
C ALA A 946 10.24 13.06 -13.81
N HIS A 947 9.63 14.08 -13.21
CA HIS A 947 8.16 14.18 -13.10
C HIS A 947 7.48 14.33 -14.46
N HIS A 948 8.09 15.09 -15.38
CA HIS A 948 7.60 15.27 -16.74
C HIS A 948 7.43 13.92 -17.45
N TRP A 949 8.45 13.04 -17.38
CA TRP A 949 8.40 11.75 -18.05
C TRP A 949 7.34 10.82 -17.46
N VAL A 950 7.12 10.84 -16.14
CA VAL A 950 6.00 10.09 -15.52
C VAL A 950 4.67 10.57 -16.10
N ASN A 951 4.39 11.87 -16.05
CA ASN A 951 3.15 12.44 -16.58
C ASN A 951 2.99 12.18 -18.10
N ARG A 952 4.09 12.15 -18.86
CA ARG A 952 4.07 11.84 -20.29
C ARG A 952 3.69 10.39 -20.57
N VAL A 953 4.19 9.43 -19.80
CA VAL A 953 3.82 8.02 -19.92
C VAL A 953 2.35 7.80 -19.52
N LEU A 954 1.91 8.44 -18.43
CA LEU A 954 0.50 8.41 -18.00
C LEU A 954 -0.44 8.95 -19.09
N GLN A 955 -0.07 10.06 -19.73
CA GLN A 955 -0.82 10.60 -20.86
C GLN A 955 -0.93 9.61 -22.02
N LEU A 956 0.19 9.01 -22.43
CA LEU A 956 0.18 8.03 -23.52
C LEU A 956 -0.68 6.80 -23.21
N TRP A 957 -0.70 6.38 -21.94
CA TRP A 957 -1.56 5.29 -21.49
C TRP A 957 -3.05 5.65 -21.62
N VAL A 958 -3.46 6.82 -21.14
CA VAL A 958 -4.84 7.31 -21.27
C VAL A 958 -5.22 7.45 -22.75
N ASP A 959 -4.33 7.98 -23.58
CA ASP A 959 -4.57 8.12 -25.02
C ASP A 959 -4.75 6.75 -25.70
N ALA A 960 -3.97 5.73 -25.30
CA ALA A 960 -4.09 4.37 -25.84
C ALA A 960 -5.45 3.72 -25.52
N LEU A 961 -5.98 3.95 -24.32
CA LEU A 961 -7.31 3.46 -23.94
C LEU A 961 -8.41 4.18 -24.72
N ARG A 962 -8.27 5.50 -24.97
CA ARG A 962 -9.23 6.30 -25.74
C ARG A 962 -9.22 6.00 -27.24
N ASP A 963 -8.11 5.50 -27.79
CA ASP A 963 -8.00 5.08 -29.19
C ASP A 963 -8.64 3.71 -29.47
N THR A 964 -9.00 2.96 -28.42
CA THR A 964 -9.61 1.64 -28.55
C THR A 964 -11.14 1.73 -28.57
N ASP A 965 -11.80 0.85 -29.33
CA ASP A 965 -13.27 0.71 -29.36
C ASP A 965 -13.85 0.55 -27.95
N HIS A 966 -15.01 1.16 -27.69
CA HIS A 966 -15.66 1.15 -26.38
C HIS A 966 -15.92 -0.28 -25.83
N PRO A 967 -15.97 -0.45 -24.49
CA PRO A 967 -16.44 -1.68 -23.85
C PRO A 967 -17.84 -2.09 -24.33
N SER A 968 -18.18 -3.38 -24.24
CA SER A 968 -19.44 -3.90 -24.78
C SER A 968 -20.70 -3.47 -24.02
N ARG A 969 -20.56 -2.73 -22.92
CA ARG A 969 -21.63 -2.25 -22.03
C ARG A 969 -21.99 -0.79 -22.23
N ASP A 970 -21.75 -0.24 -23.42
CA ASP A 970 -21.98 1.19 -23.75
C ASP A 970 -21.25 2.13 -22.78
N GLY A 971 -19.99 1.80 -22.49
CA GLY A 971 -19.17 2.45 -21.46
C GLY A 971 -17.83 2.99 -21.98
N LYS A 972 -16.87 3.18 -21.07
CA LYS A 972 -15.50 3.60 -21.40
C LYS A 972 -14.43 2.75 -20.71
N TYR A 973 -13.26 2.65 -21.34
CA TYR A 973 -12.07 2.17 -20.65
C TYR A 973 -11.43 3.30 -19.84
N VAL A 974 -11.11 3.04 -18.58
CA VAL A 974 -10.54 4.04 -17.66
C VAL A 974 -9.18 3.59 -17.14
N ALA A 975 -8.24 4.52 -17.05
CA ALA A 975 -6.87 4.23 -16.67
C ALA A 975 -6.71 4.08 -15.14
N GLY A 976 -6.11 2.98 -14.71
CA GLY A 976 -5.67 2.76 -13.33
C GLY A 976 -4.21 2.30 -13.24
N TYR A 977 -3.65 2.38 -12.04
CA TYR A 977 -2.24 2.13 -11.79
C TYR A 977 -1.95 1.29 -10.54
N TYR A 978 -2.81 0.34 -10.20
CA TYR A 978 -2.54 -0.60 -9.10
C TYR A 978 -2.12 -1.95 -9.67
N GLY A 979 -0.82 -2.25 -9.60
CA GLY A 979 -0.25 -3.43 -10.24
C GLY A 979 -0.42 -4.73 -9.46
N LEU A 980 -1.06 -4.73 -8.28
CA LEU A 980 -1.08 -5.85 -7.34
C LEU A 980 0.31 -6.50 -7.23
N ASN A 981 0.44 -7.80 -7.54
CA ASN A 981 1.72 -8.51 -7.63
C ASN A 981 2.21 -8.69 -9.08
N ALA A 982 1.52 -8.10 -10.07
CA ALA A 982 1.89 -8.20 -11.49
C ALA A 982 3.26 -7.55 -11.75
N ASN A 983 3.65 -6.53 -10.97
CA ASN A 983 4.99 -5.92 -11.05
C ASN A 983 6.12 -6.95 -10.85
N MET A 984 5.93 -7.93 -9.96
CA MET A 984 6.90 -9.02 -9.76
C MET A 984 6.89 -10.02 -10.92
N VAL A 985 5.70 -10.44 -11.34
CA VAL A 985 5.50 -11.42 -12.42
C VAL A 985 6.07 -10.90 -13.74
N TYR A 986 5.82 -9.62 -14.03
CA TYR A 986 6.30 -8.94 -15.23
C TYR A 986 7.77 -8.56 -15.13
N GLY A 987 8.23 -8.04 -13.99
CA GLY A 987 9.64 -7.67 -13.79
C GLY A 987 10.59 -8.85 -13.98
N ARG A 988 10.21 -10.05 -13.51
CA ARG A 988 10.96 -11.29 -13.71
C ARG A 988 11.09 -11.70 -15.19
N ARG A 989 10.15 -11.28 -16.03
CA ARG A 989 10.09 -11.60 -17.48
C ARG A 989 10.54 -10.44 -18.35
N THR A 990 10.93 -9.32 -17.74
CA THR A 990 11.42 -8.12 -18.42
C THR A 990 12.94 -8.10 -18.32
N PRO A 991 13.67 -7.85 -19.42
CA PRO A 991 15.12 -7.72 -19.38
C PRO A 991 15.53 -6.48 -18.58
N SER A 992 16.84 -6.26 -18.47
CA SER A 992 17.42 -5.06 -17.88
C SER A 992 16.96 -3.82 -18.65
N LEU A 993 16.87 -2.66 -17.97
CA LEU A 993 16.31 -1.42 -18.52
C LEU A 993 17.34 -0.28 -18.56
N PRO A 994 17.13 0.72 -19.44
CA PRO A 994 17.96 1.93 -19.45
C PRO A 994 17.93 2.72 -18.14
N SER A 995 16.91 2.54 -17.28
CA SER A 995 16.91 3.11 -15.93
C SER A 995 18.03 2.59 -15.03
N GLY A 996 18.73 1.52 -15.42
CA GLY A 996 19.70 0.79 -14.61
C GLY A 996 19.10 -0.41 -13.87
N ARG A 997 17.81 -0.71 -14.08
CA ARG A 997 17.14 -1.88 -13.51
C ARG A 997 17.72 -3.17 -14.12
N LEU A 998 18.09 -4.14 -13.28
CA LEU A 998 18.63 -5.44 -13.72
C LEU A 998 17.54 -6.47 -14.02
N ILE A 999 17.89 -7.53 -14.74
CA ILE A 999 16.96 -8.65 -14.98
C ILE A 999 16.59 -9.35 -13.67
N GLY A 1000 15.31 -9.74 -13.54
CA GLY A 1000 14.83 -10.48 -12.36
C GLY A 1000 14.49 -9.61 -11.15
N VAL A 1001 14.91 -8.35 -11.12
CA VAL A 1001 14.32 -7.34 -10.22
C VAL A 1001 12.83 -7.21 -10.57
N PRO A 1002 11.92 -6.90 -9.65
CA PRO A 1002 10.54 -6.55 -10.01
C PRO A 1002 10.47 -5.21 -10.76
N LEU A 1003 9.29 -4.86 -11.27
CA LEU A 1003 8.99 -3.49 -11.71
C LEU A 1003 8.57 -2.64 -10.50
N ALA A 1004 8.56 -1.32 -10.66
CA ALA A 1004 8.06 -0.41 -9.65
C ALA A 1004 6.63 -0.79 -9.26
N ASN A 1005 6.32 -0.69 -7.96
CA ASN A 1005 4.97 -0.95 -7.49
C ASN A 1005 4.09 0.28 -7.78
N SER A 1006 3.10 0.11 -8.66
CA SER A 1006 2.11 1.15 -8.96
C SER A 1006 2.77 2.46 -9.42
N ILE A 1007 2.34 3.61 -8.90
CA ILE A 1007 3.03 4.90 -9.11
C ILE A 1007 3.77 5.27 -7.84
N GLY A 1008 5.04 4.91 -7.79
CA GLY A 1008 5.95 5.29 -6.73
C GLY A 1008 7.40 5.17 -7.19
N PRO A 1009 8.36 5.66 -6.39
CA PRO A 1009 9.78 5.50 -6.69
C PRO A 1009 10.17 4.02 -6.74
N HIS A 1010 11.02 3.63 -7.68
CA HIS A 1010 11.46 2.24 -7.79
C HIS A 1010 12.45 1.89 -6.66
N TYR A 1011 12.12 0.88 -5.85
CA TYR A 1011 13.02 0.39 -4.80
C TYR A 1011 14.25 -0.26 -5.46
N GLY A 1012 15.44 0.26 -5.18
CA GLY A 1012 16.68 -0.15 -5.86
C GLY A 1012 17.31 0.93 -6.76
N MET A 1013 16.62 2.05 -6.97
CA MET A 1013 17.25 3.29 -7.44
C MET A 1013 17.78 4.10 -6.25
N GLN A 1014 18.64 5.10 -6.48
CA GLN A 1014 19.12 5.97 -5.41
C GLN A 1014 17.94 6.76 -4.80
N MET A 1015 17.58 6.43 -3.56
CA MET A 1015 16.52 7.08 -2.80
C MET A 1015 17.11 8.07 -1.82
N VAL A 1016 16.45 9.23 -1.61
CA VAL A 1016 16.93 10.29 -0.73
C VAL A 1016 16.28 10.20 0.65
N ASP A 1017 14.99 10.51 0.76
CA ASP A 1017 14.24 10.52 2.02
C ASP A 1017 12.71 10.40 1.77
N LEU A 1018 11.93 10.25 2.83
CA LEU A 1018 10.48 10.03 2.75
C LEU A 1018 9.75 11.23 2.17
N THR A 1019 10.06 12.45 2.64
CA THR A 1019 9.42 13.67 2.16
C THR A 1019 9.73 13.95 0.68
N SER A 1020 10.96 13.71 0.22
CA SER A 1020 11.34 13.79 -1.20
C SER A 1020 10.49 12.85 -2.06
N ALA A 1021 10.33 11.60 -1.62
CA ALA A 1021 9.53 10.61 -2.34
C ALA A 1021 8.06 11.03 -2.42
N LEU A 1022 7.48 11.47 -1.29
CA LEU A 1022 6.09 11.94 -1.24
C LEU A 1022 5.87 13.20 -2.08
N ASN A 1023 6.79 14.17 -2.03
CA ASN A 1023 6.72 15.39 -2.86
C ASN A 1023 6.78 15.07 -4.34
N SER A 1024 7.66 14.15 -4.74
CA SER A 1024 7.78 13.70 -6.14
C SER A 1024 6.49 13.07 -6.64
N VAL A 1025 5.86 12.23 -5.82
CA VAL A 1025 4.55 11.64 -6.13
C VAL A 1025 3.42 12.68 -6.16
N ALA A 1026 3.43 13.67 -5.27
CA ALA A 1026 2.42 14.73 -5.25
C ALA A 1026 2.45 15.63 -6.51
N LYS A 1027 3.59 15.67 -7.24
CA LYS A 1027 3.74 16.39 -8.52
C LYS A 1027 3.16 15.62 -9.73
N VAL A 1028 2.66 14.41 -9.55
CA VAL A 1028 2.02 13.64 -10.62
C VAL A 1028 0.58 14.13 -10.81
N ASP A 1029 0.17 14.36 -12.07
CA ASP A 1029 -1.17 14.87 -12.43
C ASP A 1029 -2.23 13.75 -12.40
N PHE A 1030 -2.47 13.23 -11.20
CA PHE A 1030 -3.45 12.16 -10.97
C PHE A 1030 -4.88 12.59 -11.30
N GLY A 1031 -5.22 13.86 -11.05
CA GLY A 1031 -6.53 14.44 -11.36
C GLY A 1031 -6.90 14.35 -12.85
N LYS A 1032 -5.91 14.25 -13.74
CA LYS A 1032 -6.15 14.10 -15.17
C LYS A 1032 -5.95 12.68 -15.67
N TYR A 1033 -4.99 11.95 -15.09
CA TYR A 1033 -4.53 10.70 -15.67
C TYR A 1033 -4.88 9.44 -14.88
N ALA A 1034 -5.45 9.53 -13.68
CA ALA A 1034 -5.76 8.38 -12.82
C ALA A 1034 -7.25 8.27 -12.41
N PRO A 1035 -8.22 8.31 -13.35
CA PRO A 1035 -9.64 8.23 -13.01
C PRO A 1035 -10.05 6.89 -12.35
N ASN A 1036 -9.29 5.81 -12.52
CA ASN A 1036 -9.51 4.52 -11.86
C ASN A 1036 -8.59 4.31 -10.63
N GLY A 1037 -7.91 5.36 -10.15
CA GLY A 1037 -7.07 5.31 -8.97
C GLY A 1037 -5.63 4.81 -9.18
N THR A 1038 -4.83 4.98 -8.13
CA THR A 1038 -3.42 4.57 -8.02
C THR A 1038 -3.13 4.10 -6.60
N THR A 1039 -2.00 3.42 -6.37
CA THR A 1039 -1.51 3.16 -5.01
C THR A 1039 -0.11 3.74 -4.78
N VAL A 1040 0.11 4.24 -3.56
CA VAL A 1040 1.42 4.70 -3.07
C VAL A 1040 1.73 3.96 -1.78
N THR A 1041 2.62 2.98 -1.86
CA THR A 1041 2.97 2.11 -0.73
C THR A 1041 4.40 2.37 -0.31
N SER A 1042 4.60 2.86 0.92
CA SER A 1042 5.92 3.10 1.50
C SER A 1042 6.11 2.28 2.76
N THR A 1043 7.29 1.69 2.96
CA THR A 1043 7.64 1.02 4.21
C THR A 1043 8.40 2.00 5.10
N ILE A 1044 7.89 2.25 6.30
CA ILE A 1044 8.37 3.31 7.19
C ILE A 1044 8.71 2.69 8.55
N ASP A 1045 9.89 3.02 9.10
CA ASP A 1045 10.26 2.59 10.44
C ASP A 1045 9.37 3.24 11.49
N THR A 1046 8.79 2.44 12.39
CA THR A 1046 7.93 2.94 13.49
C THR A 1046 8.68 3.89 14.42
N GLY A 1047 10.00 3.75 14.53
CA GLY A 1047 10.88 4.64 15.28
C GLY A 1047 10.86 6.08 14.77
N LEU A 1048 10.48 6.33 13.49
CA LEU A 1048 10.30 7.68 12.95
C LEU A 1048 9.20 8.48 13.65
N PHE A 1049 8.29 7.81 14.38
CA PHE A 1049 7.14 8.43 15.01
C PHE A 1049 6.94 7.90 16.44
N PRO A 1050 7.84 8.23 17.38
CA PRO A 1050 7.77 7.71 18.74
C PRO A 1050 6.68 8.43 19.56
N GLY A 1051 6.04 7.70 20.47
CA GLY A 1051 5.14 8.26 21.47
C GLY A 1051 3.94 9.07 20.92
N GLU A 1052 3.38 9.94 21.76
CA GLU A 1052 2.19 10.74 21.42
C GLU A 1052 2.50 11.84 20.37
N SER A 1053 3.72 12.40 20.39
CA SER A 1053 4.17 13.34 19.36
C SER A 1053 4.28 12.67 17.98
N GLY A 1054 4.62 11.37 17.95
CA GLY A 1054 4.60 10.54 16.75
C GLY A 1054 3.25 10.51 16.05
N ILE A 1055 2.14 10.43 16.81
CA ILE A 1055 0.78 10.45 16.25
C ILE A 1055 0.54 11.75 15.49
N LYS A 1056 0.85 12.90 16.11
CA LYS A 1056 0.67 14.22 15.51
C LYS A 1056 1.59 14.44 14.30
N ASN A 1057 2.83 13.95 14.37
CA ASN A 1057 3.79 14.06 13.28
C ASN A 1057 3.37 13.23 12.07
N LEU A 1058 2.90 11.99 12.26
CA LEU A 1058 2.39 11.16 11.18
C LEU A 1058 1.08 11.72 10.60
N ALA A 1059 0.17 12.20 11.44
CA ALA A 1059 -1.06 12.85 10.98
C ALA A 1059 -0.77 14.11 10.15
N GLY A 1060 0.19 14.92 10.58
CA GLY A 1060 0.61 16.10 9.83
C GLY A 1060 1.40 15.78 8.55
N LEU A 1061 2.17 14.67 8.52
CA LEU A 1061 2.76 14.16 7.28
C LEU A 1061 1.68 13.80 6.26
N ILE A 1062 0.65 13.05 6.68
CA ILE A 1062 -0.47 12.64 5.83
C ILE A 1062 -1.19 13.87 5.27
N LYS A 1063 -1.54 14.85 6.13
CA LYS A 1063 -2.17 16.10 5.68
C LYS A 1063 -1.28 16.90 4.74
N GLY A 1064 0.01 17.01 5.05
CA GLY A 1064 0.97 17.72 4.20
C GLY A 1064 1.12 17.10 2.81
N TYR A 1065 1.10 15.76 2.71
CA TYR A 1065 1.14 15.06 1.44
C TYR A 1065 -0.13 15.30 0.60
N PHE A 1066 -1.31 15.21 1.21
CA PHE A 1066 -2.58 15.43 0.51
C PHE A 1066 -2.81 16.91 0.12
N ASN A 1067 -2.40 17.86 0.96
CA ASN A 1067 -2.46 19.29 0.61
C ASN A 1067 -1.63 19.63 -0.64
N GLN A 1068 -0.58 18.85 -0.92
CA GLN A 1068 0.30 19.04 -2.09
C GLN A 1068 -0.22 18.36 -3.36
N GLY A 1069 -1.33 17.63 -3.32
CA GLY A 1069 -1.90 16.95 -4.50
C GLY A 1069 -1.63 15.45 -4.56
N GLY A 1070 -1.08 14.85 -3.50
CA GLY A 1070 -1.01 13.39 -3.39
C GLY A 1070 -2.40 12.75 -3.45
N MET A 1071 -2.62 11.76 -4.33
CA MET A 1071 -3.94 11.15 -4.54
C MET A 1071 -4.29 10.10 -3.47
N GLN A 1072 -3.36 9.21 -3.16
CA GLN A 1072 -3.58 8.01 -2.32
C GLN A 1072 -2.34 7.72 -1.49
N PHE A 1073 -2.49 7.24 -0.26
CA PHE A 1073 -1.36 6.81 0.58
C PHE A 1073 -1.70 5.61 1.45
N GLN A 1074 -0.81 4.63 1.54
CA GLN A 1074 -0.96 3.46 2.40
C GLN A 1074 0.39 3.01 2.98
N PRO A 1075 0.87 3.64 4.05
CA PRO A 1075 2.17 3.29 4.60
C PRO A 1075 2.13 1.94 5.34
N ASN A 1076 3.25 1.24 5.32
CA ASN A 1076 3.51 0.06 6.15
C ASN A 1076 4.43 0.50 7.29
N LEU A 1077 3.85 0.89 8.43
CA LEU A 1077 4.61 1.28 9.63
C LEU A 1077 5.03 0.02 10.39
N VAL A 1078 6.27 -0.41 10.17
CA VAL A 1078 6.78 -1.66 10.73
C VAL A 1078 8.28 -1.61 10.94
N ASN A 1079 8.74 -2.20 12.04
CA ASN A 1079 10.16 -2.37 12.32
C ASN A 1079 10.76 -3.46 11.40
N ARG A 1080 11.88 -3.17 10.72
CA ARG A 1080 12.55 -4.12 9.81
C ARG A 1080 13.02 -5.39 10.52
N GLU A 1081 13.49 -5.28 11.77
CA GLU A 1081 13.91 -6.44 12.55
C GLU A 1081 12.73 -7.36 12.87
N LEU A 1082 11.51 -6.81 13.06
CA LEU A 1082 10.31 -7.62 13.21
C LEU A 1082 10.01 -8.42 11.94
N LEU A 1083 10.12 -7.80 10.75
CA LEU A 1083 9.96 -8.49 9.47
C LEU A 1083 11.02 -9.59 9.27
N LEU A 1084 12.28 -9.29 9.61
CA LEU A 1084 13.38 -10.26 9.50
C LEU A 1084 13.22 -11.43 10.49
N ASP A 1085 12.77 -11.16 11.71
CA ASP A 1085 12.47 -12.18 12.70
C ASP A 1085 11.28 -13.05 12.28
N ALA A 1086 10.21 -12.45 11.76
CA ALA A 1086 9.08 -13.18 11.18
C ALA A 1086 9.49 -14.04 9.97
N TYR A 1087 10.39 -13.53 9.12
CA TYR A 1087 10.92 -14.28 7.99
C TYR A 1087 11.77 -15.48 8.43
N ARG A 1088 12.61 -15.31 9.46
CA ARG A 1088 13.49 -16.37 9.99
C ARG A 1088 12.75 -17.39 10.85
N ASN A 1089 11.68 -16.96 11.54
CA ASN A 1089 10.90 -17.75 12.48
C ASN A 1089 9.40 -17.77 12.11
N PRO A 1090 9.01 -18.43 10.99
CA PRO A 1090 7.60 -18.52 10.57
C PRO A 1090 6.71 -19.08 11.69
N GLY A 1091 5.54 -18.48 11.90
CA GLY A 1091 4.59 -18.87 12.94
C GLY A 1091 4.82 -18.25 14.31
N LYS A 1092 5.92 -17.49 14.52
CA LYS A 1092 6.15 -16.71 15.76
C LYS A 1092 5.24 -15.48 15.82
N HIS A 1093 5.01 -14.84 14.67
CA HIS A 1093 4.26 -13.59 14.53
C HIS A 1093 3.01 -13.77 13.66
N ARG A 1094 2.15 -14.74 14.01
CA ARG A 1094 0.97 -15.11 13.19
C ARG A 1094 -0.01 -13.97 12.91
N ASP A 1095 -0.02 -12.97 13.80
CA ASP A 1095 -0.92 -11.82 13.73
C ASP A 1095 -0.28 -10.58 13.05
N LEU A 1096 0.92 -10.74 12.48
CA LEU A 1096 1.59 -9.69 11.73
C LEU A 1096 0.93 -9.57 10.35
N VAL A 1097 0.24 -8.46 10.14
CA VAL A 1097 -0.37 -8.10 8.86
C VAL A 1097 0.50 -7.04 8.19
N VAL A 1098 0.70 -7.16 6.89
CA VAL A 1098 1.50 -6.21 6.09
C VAL A 1098 0.68 -5.68 4.91
N ARG A 1099 0.98 -4.44 4.49
CA ARG A 1099 0.40 -3.83 3.28
C ARG A 1099 1.19 -4.26 2.03
N ILE A 1100 0.52 -4.80 1.03
CA ILE A 1100 1.15 -5.19 -0.25
C ILE A 1100 1.05 -4.07 -1.28
N ALA A 1101 -0.10 -3.94 -1.93
CA ALA A 1101 -0.42 -2.89 -2.89
C ALA A 1101 -1.94 -2.85 -3.09
N GLY A 1102 -2.63 -2.06 -2.26
CA GLY A 1102 -4.09 -1.95 -2.26
C GLY A 1102 -4.80 -2.96 -1.36
N TYR A 1103 -4.09 -3.97 -0.85
CA TYR A 1103 -4.63 -4.99 0.05
C TYR A 1103 -3.64 -5.39 1.15
N CYS A 1104 -4.15 -6.07 2.17
CA CYS A 1104 -3.38 -6.62 3.28
C CYS A 1104 -3.36 -8.15 3.28
N ALA A 1105 -2.31 -8.71 3.85
CA ALA A 1105 -2.19 -10.15 4.07
C ALA A 1105 -1.42 -10.43 5.37
N TYR A 1106 -1.65 -11.61 5.96
CA TYR A 1106 -0.79 -12.11 7.02
C TYR A 1106 0.60 -12.38 6.44
N PHE A 1107 1.64 -11.88 7.10
CA PHE A 1107 3.00 -12.01 6.59
C PHE A 1107 3.39 -13.49 6.41
N ASP A 1108 2.99 -14.37 7.33
CA ASP A 1108 3.27 -15.81 7.25
C ASP A 1108 2.67 -16.50 6.02
N ASP A 1109 1.52 -16.00 5.53
CA ASP A 1109 0.79 -16.57 4.38
C ASP A 1109 1.36 -16.15 3.01
N LEU A 1110 2.37 -15.27 3.00
CA LEU A 1110 3.01 -14.81 1.77
C LEU A 1110 4.12 -15.74 1.29
N SER A 1111 4.35 -15.76 -0.03
CA SER A 1111 5.49 -16.45 -0.62
C SER A 1111 6.83 -15.83 -0.19
N ASP A 1112 7.90 -16.63 -0.19
CA ASP A 1112 9.25 -16.13 0.09
C ASP A 1112 9.68 -15.00 -0.85
N GLU A 1113 9.19 -15.03 -2.10
CA GLU A 1113 9.44 -13.99 -3.10
C GLU A 1113 8.81 -12.66 -2.66
N LEU A 1114 7.54 -12.66 -2.25
CA LEU A 1114 6.82 -11.46 -1.82
C LEU A 1114 7.28 -10.96 -0.44
N LYS A 1115 7.59 -11.86 0.50
CA LYS A 1115 8.19 -11.51 1.80
C LYS A 1115 9.49 -10.71 1.62
N ARG A 1116 10.36 -11.18 0.72
CA ARG A 1116 11.61 -10.49 0.38
C ARG A 1116 11.35 -9.14 -0.25
N GLU A 1117 10.42 -9.06 -1.20
CA GLU A 1117 10.05 -7.78 -1.82
C GLU A 1117 9.64 -6.75 -0.77
N ILE A 1118 8.80 -7.11 0.21
CA ILE A 1118 8.40 -6.20 1.30
C ILE A 1118 9.59 -5.78 2.17
N ILE A 1119 10.53 -6.69 2.45
CA ILE A 1119 11.75 -6.43 3.23
C ILE A 1119 12.75 -5.56 2.45
N ASP A 1120 12.76 -5.68 1.13
CA ASP A 1120 13.69 -5.02 0.21
C ASP A 1120 13.14 -3.69 -0.34
N ARG A 1121 11.84 -3.42 -0.16
CA ARG A 1121 11.23 -2.10 -0.43
C ARG A 1121 12.02 -1.00 0.27
N SER A 1122 12.00 0.19 -0.33
CA SER A 1122 12.55 1.40 0.28
C SER A 1122 12.05 1.51 1.72
N TYR A 1123 13.01 1.46 2.64
CA TYR A 1123 12.79 1.46 4.08
C TYR A 1123 13.24 2.82 4.60
N TYR A 1124 12.27 3.68 4.90
CA TYR A 1124 12.57 5.04 5.36
C TYR A 1124 12.90 5.01 6.85
N THR A 1125 14.11 5.46 7.18
CA THR A 1125 14.66 5.58 8.55
C THR A 1125 15.24 6.97 8.77
N PHE A 1126 15.66 7.24 10.00
CA PHE A 1126 16.52 8.38 10.34
C PHE A 1126 17.87 8.36 9.62
#